data_AF-G9NLE2-F1
#
_entry.id   AF-G9NLE2-F1
#
_cell.length_a   1.000
_cell.length_b   1.000
_cell.length_c   1.000
_cell.angle_alpha   90.00
_cell.angle_beta   90.00
_cell.angle_gamma   90.00
#
_symmetry.space_group_name_H-M   'P 1'
#
loop_
_entity.id
_entity.type
_entity.pdbx_description
1 polymer ?
#
loop_
_entity_poly.entity_id
_entity_poly.type
_entity_poly.pdbx_seq_one_letter_code
_entity_poly.pdbx_strand_id
1 'polypeptide(L)'
;MTGHIAEEEEGGSSAAATVESPQRAQEEEHTEQQYVPEIPIEAQRANFGLLCAAHNPEGQCVNPAVIPCQICQLVAYCTEECMRKDAERHSGECPPPTEPPSRSEPTSEIPDDPVQDEGFFWANYAATDVLNLAANEGIEFDGFLRILLSGTFGLRHLIYSIVAMPETACPYLEVAISELEVPHLYRTFLSLLILRKGEEINMDPYEVADLVTHVWYSFKWPHHVVAFFKNHLAADFEPFTGGRESHVSLGIDPIIKFLYPSDTLALCVGFSLLAWRAMKIFLDDTINQKPMNLESMNQESTNQESILRDREKDVEAYGEPLENAFARMSPSRVAGLVKWRQTGLMLAYGDSGLPHAQLNPMFYCSRPESFTCEPLSEWPMNEILDYTPYAAEADVYGKMVAYVREMLVKFQLRLKRRGIFVKLTNAGTVKLSGHLTKCFDREQKFDRIEAGHLFDTNAPLCFLTFSPLLRHHEENPFATLLIMTRGTFTRSDNPRTREIIADEKVKLFQPVSQSLDSIAPPVQTTDNKYSAACVHRHFALQVFDREWDMFSDRWLADPNYFNYEVMQTEDTKRGIFQTGWLGLQFKRKNTVKPRWQNRLMPRTGKILTEEDASNLRRWMSWSTTRPERWLEWKKVKDISWDMWSEYCDYLPIIGTRDYTVMELENMYGFLARETEFLDIEEEYENCACGSKKRRNKCEHEHKQEPATSTEQEPAMTNEEEAESDGWMQMDSAEDSAAGGANGKSKQKKKKKKKQKKKAGKK
;
A
#
# COMPACT_ATOMS: atom_id res chain seq x y z
N MET A 1 0.22 -62.88 43.03
CA MET A 1 0.12 -64.27 42.53
C MET A 1 0.72 -64.24 41.13
N THR A 2 1.91 -64.79 40.89
CA THR A 2 2.15 -66.24 40.65
C THR A 2 1.18 -66.75 39.58
N GLY A 3 1.55 -66.80 38.30
CA GLY A 3 2.55 -67.72 37.72
C GLY A 3 1.78 -68.79 36.93
N HIS A 4 2.34 -69.61 36.03
CA HIS A 4 3.73 -69.82 35.58
C HIS A 4 3.66 -70.80 34.38
N ILE A 5 4.61 -70.76 33.43
CA ILE A 5 4.95 -71.91 32.52
C ILE A 5 3.82 -72.21 31.48
N ALA A 6 3.96 -72.71 30.24
CA ALA A 6 4.85 -73.65 29.51
C ALA A 6 4.95 -73.25 28.00
N GLU A 7 5.75 -73.84 27.07
CA GLU A 7 7.03 -74.61 27.06
C GLU A 7 7.54 -74.70 25.57
N GLU A 8 8.87 -74.83 25.39
CA GLU A 8 9.68 -75.58 24.36
C GLU A 8 9.28 -75.63 22.84
N GLU A 9 10.14 -75.19 21.89
CA GLU A 9 11.27 -75.88 21.17
C GLU A 9 10.83 -76.85 20.03
N GLU A 10 11.50 -77.12 18.90
CA GLU A 10 12.80 -76.78 18.23
C GLU A 10 12.53 -76.51 16.69
N GLY A 11 13.44 -76.37 15.70
CA GLY A 11 14.92 -76.41 15.63
C GLY A 11 15.50 -76.57 14.19
N GLY A 12 15.86 -75.48 13.48
CA GLY A 12 16.64 -75.49 12.20
C GLY A 12 15.91 -75.96 10.92
N SER A 13 16.46 -75.86 9.68
CA SER A 13 17.71 -75.22 9.20
C SER A 13 17.71 -75.02 7.65
N SER A 14 18.76 -74.35 7.14
CA SER A 14 19.28 -74.27 5.75
C SER A 14 18.42 -73.70 4.60
N ALA A 15 18.60 -72.39 4.43
CA ALA A 15 18.66 -71.59 3.20
C ALA A 15 18.91 -72.27 1.83
N ALA A 16 18.26 -71.70 0.80
CA ALA A 16 18.86 -71.37 -0.51
C ALA A 16 18.15 -70.13 -1.09
N ALA A 17 18.88 -69.15 -1.62
CA ALA A 17 18.32 -67.85 -2.04
C ALA A 17 18.70 -67.50 -3.49
N THR A 18 17.73 -66.95 -4.25
CA THR A 18 17.99 -66.40 -5.60
C THR A 18 17.10 -65.19 -5.90
N VAL A 19 17.65 -63.99 -5.63
CA VAL A 19 17.34 -62.67 -6.25
C VAL A 19 15.89 -62.15 -6.18
N GLU A 20 15.74 -60.99 -5.54
CA GLU A 20 14.46 -60.30 -5.32
C GLU A 20 14.12 -59.27 -6.41
N SER A 21 12.85 -58.85 -6.44
CA SER A 21 12.41 -57.54 -6.94
C SER A 21 11.09 -57.15 -6.26
N PRO A 22 11.15 -56.52 -5.06
CA PRO A 22 9.97 -56.26 -4.26
C PRO A 22 9.36 -54.89 -4.62
N GLN A 23 8.14 -54.92 -5.15
CA GLN A 23 7.21 -53.81 -4.89
C GLN A 23 6.51 -54.06 -3.55
N ARG A 24 6.31 -52.97 -2.80
CA ARG A 24 5.24 -52.83 -1.78
C ARG A 24 5.38 -53.68 -0.50
N ALA A 25 6.28 -53.25 0.39
CA ALA A 25 6.15 -53.48 1.84
C ALA A 25 6.86 -52.36 2.63
N GLN A 26 6.07 -51.46 3.24
CA GLN A 26 6.37 -50.74 4.49
C GLN A 26 5.22 -49.73 4.75
N GLU A 27 4.20 -50.22 5.44
CA GLU A 27 3.30 -49.39 6.24
C GLU A 27 3.92 -49.24 7.65
N GLU A 28 3.55 -48.18 8.36
CA GLU A 28 3.74 -48.02 9.81
C GLU A 28 5.18 -48.12 10.37
N GLU A 29 6.02 -47.13 10.04
CA GLU A 29 6.99 -46.61 11.02
C GLU A 29 6.54 -45.19 11.42
N HIS A 30 5.66 -45.12 12.42
CA HIS A 30 5.11 -43.86 12.93
C HIS A 30 6.18 -43.13 13.78
N THR A 31 6.87 -42.16 13.19
CA THR A 31 7.73 -41.25 13.94
C THR A 31 6.89 -40.48 14.96
N GLU A 32 7.08 -40.73 16.25
CA GLU A 32 6.53 -39.90 17.33
C GLU A 32 7.20 -38.51 17.30
N GLN A 33 6.66 -37.62 16.46
CA GLN A 33 6.91 -36.19 16.60
C GLN A 33 6.41 -35.77 17.98
N GLN A 34 7.32 -35.30 18.84
CA GLN A 34 6.93 -34.75 20.14
C GLN A 34 6.03 -33.53 19.91
N TYR A 35 4.74 -33.73 20.13
CA TYR A 35 3.73 -32.68 20.04
C TYR A 35 3.91 -31.69 21.19
N VAL A 36 4.81 -30.72 20.98
CA VAL A 36 4.88 -29.50 21.78
C VAL A 36 3.51 -28.82 21.62
N PRO A 37 2.74 -28.61 22.70
CA PRO A 37 1.42 -28.01 22.57
C PRO A 37 1.54 -26.61 21.97
N GLU A 38 0.80 -26.34 20.89
CA GLU A 38 0.69 -25.00 20.32
C GLU A 38 0.20 -24.04 21.40
N ILE A 39 1.07 -23.09 21.78
CA ILE A 39 0.72 -22.03 22.73
C ILE A 39 -0.31 -21.14 22.00
N PRO A 40 -1.51 -20.89 22.58
CA PRO A 40 -2.48 -20.01 21.94
C PRO A 40 -1.89 -18.65 21.61
N ILE A 41 -2.28 -18.07 20.48
CA ILE A 41 -1.73 -16.81 19.96
C ILE A 41 -1.89 -15.69 21.00
N GLU A 42 -2.97 -15.71 21.78
CA GLU A 42 -3.24 -14.78 22.88
C GLU A 42 -2.21 -14.88 24.02
N ALA A 43 -1.65 -16.07 24.26
CA ALA A 43 -0.62 -16.32 25.25
C ALA A 43 0.79 -16.03 24.70
N GLN A 44 1.06 -16.28 23.40
CA GLN A 44 2.27 -15.77 22.74
C GLN A 44 2.30 -14.24 22.73
N ARG A 45 1.17 -13.58 22.40
CA ARG A 45 1.01 -12.12 22.38
C ARG A 45 1.37 -11.45 23.71
N ALA A 46 1.22 -12.16 24.84
CA ALA A 46 1.62 -11.67 26.16
C ALA A 46 3.15 -11.56 26.32
N ASN A 47 3.93 -12.45 25.68
CA ASN A 47 5.39 -12.43 25.74
C ASN A 47 6.01 -11.34 24.85
N PHE A 48 5.33 -10.98 23.75
CA PHE A 48 5.77 -9.97 22.78
C PHE A 48 5.05 -8.61 22.93
N GLY A 49 4.36 -8.40 24.06
CA GLY A 49 3.74 -7.11 24.41
C GLY A 49 4.76 -6.04 24.80
N LEU A 50 4.26 -4.85 25.18
CA LEU A 50 5.10 -3.76 25.68
C LEU A 50 5.91 -4.21 26.91
N LEU A 51 7.23 -4.11 26.83
CA LEU A 51 8.13 -4.41 27.93
C LEU A 51 8.12 -3.31 29.00
N CYS A 52 8.47 -3.67 30.24
CA CYS A 52 8.62 -2.71 31.31
C CYS A 52 9.80 -1.76 31.05
N ALA A 53 9.55 -0.45 31.04
CA ALA A 53 10.55 0.57 30.75
C ALA A 53 11.68 0.68 31.82
N ALA A 54 11.46 0.11 33.01
CA ALA A 54 12.42 0.17 34.10
C ALA A 54 13.72 -0.56 33.78
N HIS A 55 14.84 0.15 33.93
CA HIS A 55 16.18 -0.41 33.80
C HIS A 55 16.73 -0.82 35.18
N ASN A 56 17.14 -2.09 35.29
CA ASN A 56 17.87 -2.65 36.43
C ASN A 56 19.39 -2.69 36.10
N PRO A 57 20.28 -2.97 37.06
CA PRO A 57 21.73 -3.13 36.80
C PRO A 57 22.09 -4.22 35.77
N GLU A 58 21.17 -5.15 35.51
CA GLU A 58 21.31 -6.26 34.55
C GLU A 58 20.74 -5.92 33.15
N GLY A 59 20.05 -4.79 32.98
CA GLY A 59 19.39 -4.37 31.74
C GLY A 59 17.93 -3.95 31.92
N GLN A 60 17.21 -3.76 30.81
CA GLN A 60 15.77 -3.47 30.82
C GLN A 60 14.96 -4.65 31.40
N CYS A 61 13.90 -4.35 32.14
CA CYS A 61 13.02 -5.37 32.70
C CYS A 61 12.14 -6.03 31.62
N VAL A 62 12.40 -7.31 31.34
CA VAL A 62 11.68 -8.11 30.32
C VAL A 62 10.24 -8.51 30.70
N ASN A 63 9.73 -8.09 31.85
CA ASN A 63 8.35 -8.39 32.25
C ASN A 63 7.35 -7.49 31.49
N PRO A 64 6.20 -8.01 31.03
CA PRO A 64 5.15 -7.21 30.40
C PRO A 64 4.70 -6.02 31.25
N ALA A 65 4.48 -4.87 30.62
CA ALA A 65 4.07 -3.63 31.26
C ALA A 65 2.55 -3.50 31.38
N VAL A 66 2.09 -3.07 32.55
CA VAL A 66 0.65 -2.95 32.89
C VAL A 66 0.28 -1.66 33.64
N ILE A 67 1.26 -0.93 34.18
CA ILE A 67 1.08 0.34 34.91
C ILE A 67 1.68 1.48 34.06
N PRO A 68 0.89 2.25 33.29
CA PRO A 68 1.41 3.38 32.52
C PRO A 68 1.75 4.60 33.37
N CYS A 69 2.76 5.35 32.94
CA CYS A 69 3.07 6.66 33.51
C CYS A 69 1.93 7.64 33.24
N GLN A 70 1.29 8.13 34.31
CA GLN A 70 0.11 8.99 34.26
C GLN A 70 0.38 10.42 33.76
N ILE A 71 1.64 10.79 33.55
CA ILE A 71 2.05 12.14 33.12
C ILE A 71 2.31 12.18 31.61
N CYS A 72 3.13 11.27 31.08
CA CYS A 72 3.49 11.25 29.66
C CYS A 72 2.70 10.23 28.83
N GLN A 73 2.18 9.16 29.45
CA GLN A 73 1.57 8.00 28.79
C GLN A 73 2.44 7.31 27.71
N LEU A 74 3.75 7.61 27.66
CA LEU A 74 4.72 7.04 26.72
C LEU A 74 5.40 5.76 27.24
N VAL A 75 5.44 5.57 28.56
CA VAL A 75 6.10 4.42 29.19
C VAL A 75 5.15 3.71 30.14
N ALA A 76 5.38 2.42 30.35
CA ALA A 76 4.67 1.61 31.32
C ALA A 76 5.61 0.63 32.04
N TYR A 77 5.14 0.14 33.19
CA TYR A 77 5.90 -0.67 34.12
C TYR A 77 5.15 -1.94 34.51
N CYS A 78 5.87 -3.00 34.86
CA CYS A 78 5.27 -4.25 35.35
C CYS A 78 4.83 -4.15 36.83
N THR A 79 5.46 -3.26 37.62
CA THR A 79 5.18 -3.05 39.05
C THR A 79 5.45 -1.60 39.46
N GLU A 80 4.84 -1.15 40.56
CA GLU A 80 5.12 0.16 41.18
C GLU A 80 6.60 0.28 41.63
N GLU A 81 7.23 -0.81 42.07
CA GLU A 81 8.65 -0.81 42.45
C GLU A 81 9.57 -0.61 41.24
N CYS A 82 9.22 -1.16 40.08
CA CYS A 82 9.92 -0.87 38.82
C CYS A 82 9.74 0.61 38.41
N MET A 83 8.52 1.15 38.50
CA MET A 83 8.26 2.58 38.26
C MET A 83 9.07 3.47 39.21
N ARG A 84 9.13 3.12 40.51
CA ARG A 84 9.87 3.87 41.54
C ARG A 84 11.38 3.84 41.32
N LYS A 85 11.95 2.72 40.85
CA LYS A 85 13.37 2.61 40.49
C LYS A 85 13.72 3.43 39.24
N ASP A 86 12.84 3.45 38.26
CA ASP A 86 13.07 4.16 36.99
C ASP A 86 12.82 5.68 37.08
N ALA A 87 12.16 6.14 38.14
CA ALA A 87 11.70 7.52 38.30
C ALA A 87 12.80 8.58 38.15
N GLU A 88 14.00 8.34 38.68
CA GLU A 88 15.13 9.28 38.53
C GLU A 88 15.49 9.46 37.04
N ARG A 89 15.65 8.35 36.30
CA ARG A 89 15.93 8.35 34.86
C ARG A 89 14.78 8.98 34.06
N HIS A 90 13.54 8.57 34.33
CA HIS A 90 12.37 9.00 33.57
C HIS A 90 12.05 10.49 33.76
N SER A 91 12.35 11.06 34.94
CA SER A 91 12.10 12.46 35.26
C SER A 91 12.84 13.47 34.36
N GLY A 92 13.92 13.06 33.68
CA GLY A 92 14.61 13.88 32.68
C GLY A 92 13.83 14.08 31.37
N GLU A 93 12.84 13.24 31.09
CA GLU A 93 12.03 13.22 29.85
C GLU A 93 10.53 13.42 30.12
N CYS A 94 10.13 13.63 31.39
CA CYS A 94 8.74 13.60 31.82
C CYS A 94 8.42 14.71 32.84
N PRO A 95 7.47 15.64 32.56
CA PRO A 95 6.63 15.71 31.36
C PRO A 95 7.42 16.06 30.09
N PRO A 96 6.97 15.59 28.90
CA PRO A 96 7.50 16.05 27.63
C PRO A 96 7.41 17.58 27.48
N PRO A 97 8.34 18.23 26.73
CA PRO A 97 8.25 19.66 26.44
C PRO A 97 6.92 20.03 25.78
N THR A 98 6.41 21.23 26.07
CA THR A 98 5.13 21.74 25.54
C THR A 98 5.30 22.84 24.48
N GLU A 99 6.53 23.27 24.22
CA GLU A 99 6.88 24.31 23.23
C GLU A 99 8.13 23.90 22.43
N PRO A 100 8.25 24.36 21.17
CA PRO A 100 9.43 24.11 20.35
C PRO A 100 10.68 24.84 20.87
N PRO A 101 11.90 24.33 20.59
CA PRO A 101 13.16 24.94 21.03
C PRO A 101 13.47 26.27 20.31
N SER A 102 12.83 26.51 19.17
CA SER A 102 12.91 27.73 18.37
C SER A 102 11.56 27.98 17.67
N ARG A 103 11.35 29.19 17.16
CA ARG A 103 10.20 29.57 16.33
C ARG A 103 10.69 30.43 15.16
N SER A 104 10.08 30.28 13.99
CA SER A 104 10.41 31.10 12.81
C SER A 104 9.70 32.45 12.84
N GLU A 105 10.27 33.44 12.13
CA GLU A 105 9.61 34.72 11.90
C GLU A 105 8.38 34.55 10.97
N PRO A 106 7.23 35.17 11.28
CA PRO A 106 6.02 35.02 10.46
C PRO A 106 6.17 35.51 9.01
N THR A 107 5.77 34.67 8.05
CA THR A 107 5.93 34.92 6.61
C THR A 107 4.74 35.66 6.01
N SER A 108 4.98 36.55 5.05
CA SER A 108 3.91 37.14 4.21
C SER A 108 3.37 36.15 3.18
N GLU A 109 4.15 35.11 2.86
CA GLU A 109 3.72 34.00 2.02
C GLU A 109 2.97 32.96 2.87
N ILE A 110 1.82 32.52 2.37
CA ILE A 110 0.97 31.49 2.96
C ILE A 110 1.06 30.27 2.02
N PRO A 111 1.44 29.07 2.49
CA PRO A 111 1.57 27.88 1.66
C PRO A 111 0.20 27.34 1.21
N ASP A 112 0.14 26.51 0.17
CA ASP A 112 -1.08 25.82 -0.30
C ASP A 112 -1.49 24.64 0.62
N ASP A 113 -0.58 24.20 1.51
CA ASP A 113 -0.72 23.06 2.42
C ASP A 113 -0.05 23.39 3.77
N PRO A 114 -0.64 23.03 4.93
CA PRO A 114 -0.02 23.24 6.24
C PRO A 114 1.13 22.26 6.58
N VAL A 115 1.42 21.22 5.79
CA VAL A 115 2.49 20.22 6.02
C VAL A 115 3.47 20.14 4.85
N GLN A 116 4.75 20.10 5.20
CA GLN A 116 5.86 19.76 4.30
C GLN A 116 5.95 18.24 4.12
N ASP A 117 4.95 17.67 3.44
CA ASP A 117 4.92 16.24 3.06
C ASP A 117 5.69 16.10 1.73
N GLU A 118 7.01 16.23 1.82
CA GLU A 118 7.95 16.17 0.69
C GLU A 118 8.76 14.86 0.67
N GLY A 119 8.64 14.04 1.72
CA GLY A 119 9.32 12.75 1.81
C GLY A 119 8.75 11.70 0.86
N PHE A 120 9.65 10.95 0.23
CA PHE A 120 9.34 9.93 -0.78
C PHE A 120 9.91 8.54 -0.49
N PHE A 121 10.80 8.41 0.51
CA PHE A 121 11.39 7.12 0.91
C PHE A 121 10.40 6.18 1.61
N TRP A 122 9.53 6.69 2.47
CA TRP A 122 8.46 5.89 3.07
C TRP A 122 7.20 5.98 2.22
N ALA A 123 6.45 4.88 2.12
CA ALA A 123 5.23 4.89 1.31
C ALA A 123 4.19 5.85 1.92
N ASN A 124 3.80 6.86 1.15
CA ASN A 124 3.06 8.04 1.62
C ASN A 124 1.52 7.86 1.66
N TYR A 125 1.07 6.61 1.78
CA TYR A 125 -0.32 6.18 1.88
C TYR A 125 -0.41 4.78 2.50
N ALA A 126 -1.49 4.52 3.23
CA ALA A 126 -1.63 3.32 4.05
C ALA A 126 -1.76 2.01 3.25
N ALA A 127 -1.19 0.94 3.81
CA ALA A 127 -1.46 -0.44 3.41
C ALA A 127 -2.97 -0.67 3.26
N THR A 128 -3.34 -1.27 2.14
CA THR A 128 -4.73 -1.34 1.67
C THR A 128 -5.01 -2.72 1.12
N ASP A 129 -6.16 -3.29 1.48
CA ASP A 129 -6.70 -4.49 0.85
C ASP A 129 -7.03 -4.19 -0.61
N VAL A 130 -6.22 -4.74 -1.52
CA VAL A 130 -6.39 -4.56 -2.97
C VAL A 130 -7.33 -5.61 -3.56
N LEU A 131 -7.67 -6.67 -2.81
CA LEU A 131 -8.64 -7.68 -3.21
C LEU A 131 -10.06 -7.19 -2.92
N ASN A 132 -10.32 -6.77 -1.68
CA ASN A 132 -11.67 -6.63 -1.12
C ASN A 132 -12.51 -7.88 -1.44
N LEU A 133 -11.91 -9.06 -1.19
CA LEU A 133 -12.34 -10.34 -1.74
C LEU A 133 -13.80 -10.66 -1.38
N ALA A 134 -14.20 -10.37 -0.14
CA ALA A 134 -15.53 -10.64 0.38
C ALA A 134 -16.67 -9.94 -0.39
N ALA A 135 -16.39 -8.77 -0.97
CA ALA A 135 -17.38 -7.94 -1.66
C ALA A 135 -17.32 -8.05 -3.19
N ASN A 136 -16.18 -8.51 -3.73
CA ASN A 136 -15.98 -8.76 -5.16
C ASN A 136 -16.23 -10.26 -5.46
N GLU A 137 -15.20 -11.11 -5.32
CA GLU A 137 -15.27 -12.54 -5.66
C GLU A 137 -16.08 -13.41 -4.67
N GLY A 138 -16.28 -12.96 -3.42
CA GLY A 138 -17.13 -13.60 -2.41
C GLY A 138 -16.36 -14.27 -1.24
N ILE A 139 -17.09 -14.61 -0.18
CA ILE A 139 -16.51 -15.09 1.10
C ILE A 139 -16.00 -16.54 1.11
N GLU A 140 -16.39 -17.36 0.13
CA GLU A 140 -16.01 -18.77 -0.01
C GLU A 140 -15.16 -19.00 -1.28
N PHE A 141 -14.50 -17.94 -1.78
CA PHE A 141 -13.77 -18.00 -3.04
C PHE A 141 -12.47 -18.83 -2.92
N ASP A 142 -12.38 -19.90 -3.73
CA ASP A 142 -11.21 -20.76 -3.93
C ASP A 142 -10.81 -20.79 -5.42
N GLY A 143 -10.73 -19.61 -6.03
CA GLY A 143 -10.27 -19.43 -7.40
C GLY A 143 -8.81 -18.98 -7.49
N PHE A 144 -8.40 -18.62 -8.70
CA PHE A 144 -7.07 -18.12 -9.02
C PHE A 144 -7.13 -16.61 -9.29
N LEU A 145 -6.25 -15.82 -8.67
CA LEU A 145 -6.13 -14.37 -8.92
C LEU A 145 -4.67 -13.95 -9.11
N ARG A 146 -4.45 -13.01 -10.02
CA ARG A 146 -3.17 -12.31 -10.21
C ARG A 146 -3.21 -10.89 -9.67
N ILE A 147 -2.23 -10.53 -8.86
CA ILE A 147 -2.07 -9.20 -8.26
C ILE A 147 -0.75 -8.58 -8.78
N LEU A 148 -0.79 -7.33 -9.22
CA LEU A 148 0.41 -6.52 -9.48
C LEU A 148 0.45 -5.36 -8.49
N LEU A 149 1.57 -5.22 -7.78
CA LEU A 149 1.83 -4.18 -6.80
C LEU A 149 3.04 -3.38 -7.28
N SER A 150 2.84 -2.10 -7.62
CA SER A 150 3.88 -1.28 -8.26
C SER A 150 4.14 0.06 -7.55
N GLY A 151 3.40 0.36 -6.47
CA GLY A 151 3.76 1.44 -5.56
C GLY A 151 4.92 1.08 -4.62
N THR A 152 5.55 2.13 -4.09
CA THR A 152 6.61 2.07 -3.07
C THR A 152 6.27 1.04 -1.99
N PHE A 153 7.13 0.04 -1.79
CA PHE A 153 6.98 -0.98 -0.75
C PHE A 153 5.64 -1.75 -0.84
N GLY A 154 5.42 -2.41 -1.98
CA GLY A 154 4.18 -3.12 -2.30
C GLY A 154 3.86 -4.27 -1.33
N LEU A 155 4.86 -4.86 -0.67
CA LEU A 155 4.69 -6.00 0.25
C LEU A 155 3.64 -5.75 1.36
N ARG A 156 3.49 -4.53 1.86
CA ARG A 156 2.48 -4.19 2.87
C ARG A 156 1.04 -4.37 2.37
N HIS A 157 0.77 -4.12 1.08
CA HIS A 157 -0.55 -4.35 0.47
C HIS A 157 -0.86 -5.85 0.39
N LEU A 158 0.12 -6.67 0.02
CA LEU A 158 -0.02 -8.13 0.02
C LEU A 158 -0.34 -8.65 1.43
N ILE A 159 0.41 -8.20 2.43
CA ILE A 159 0.23 -8.61 3.82
C ILE A 159 -1.16 -8.21 4.34
N TYR A 160 -1.53 -6.93 4.17
CA TYR A 160 -2.82 -6.42 4.61
C TYR A 160 -3.99 -7.14 3.91
N SER A 161 -3.92 -7.34 2.59
CA SER A 161 -4.96 -8.04 1.82
C SER A 161 -5.15 -9.48 2.30
N ILE A 162 -4.06 -10.24 2.50
CA ILE A 162 -4.13 -11.65 2.93
C ILE A 162 -4.65 -11.78 4.37
N VAL A 163 -4.33 -10.85 5.26
CA VAL A 163 -4.90 -10.82 6.62
C VAL A 163 -6.39 -10.45 6.60
N ALA A 164 -6.81 -9.55 5.71
CA ALA A 164 -8.20 -9.11 5.55
C ALA A 164 -9.13 -10.14 4.87
N MET A 165 -8.59 -11.16 4.18
CA MET A 165 -9.42 -12.18 3.52
C MET A 165 -10.34 -12.90 4.53
N PRO A 166 -11.57 -13.28 4.13
CA PRO A 166 -12.42 -14.18 4.92
C PRO A 166 -11.69 -15.48 5.32
N GLU A 167 -12.01 -16.06 6.47
CA GLU A 167 -11.39 -17.32 6.92
C GLU A 167 -11.80 -18.54 6.08
N THR A 168 -12.94 -18.42 5.39
CA THR A 168 -13.55 -19.41 4.49
C THR A 168 -13.05 -19.32 3.04
N ALA A 169 -12.26 -18.31 2.68
CA ALA A 169 -11.69 -18.16 1.35
C ALA A 169 -10.29 -18.79 1.28
N CYS A 170 -9.97 -19.44 0.16
CA CYS A 170 -8.72 -20.18 -0.03
C CYS A 170 -8.01 -19.88 -1.38
N PRO A 171 -8.06 -18.65 -1.94
CA PRO A 171 -7.61 -18.40 -3.31
C PRO A 171 -6.13 -18.76 -3.53
N TYR A 172 -5.81 -19.25 -4.72
CA TYR A 172 -4.43 -19.27 -5.20
C TYR A 172 -4.05 -17.87 -5.69
N LEU A 173 -2.98 -17.30 -5.13
CA LEU A 173 -2.51 -15.95 -5.45
C LEU A 173 -1.15 -15.98 -6.15
N GLU A 174 -1.11 -15.45 -7.38
CA GLU A 174 0.11 -15.22 -8.17
C GLU A 174 0.43 -13.72 -8.16
N VAL A 175 1.42 -13.31 -7.36
CA VAL A 175 1.62 -11.90 -6.99
C VAL A 175 2.94 -11.36 -7.55
N ALA A 176 2.86 -10.30 -8.36
CA ALA A 176 4.00 -9.52 -8.81
C ALA A 176 4.18 -8.25 -7.97
N ILE A 177 5.40 -8.02 -7.50
CA ILE A 177 5.82 -6.80 -6.80
C ILE A 177 6.98 -6.19 -7.60
N SER A 178 6.83 -4.92 -7.99
CA SER A 178 7.90 -4.16 -8.66
C SER A 178 8.38 -3.04 -7.75
N GLU A 179 9.55 -3.23 -7.13
CA GLU A 179 10.20 -2.23 -6.28
C GLU A 179 11.26 -1.50 -7.11
N LEU A 180 10.97 -0.27 -7.55
CA LEU A 180 11.87 0.49 -8.43
C LEU A 180 13.21 0.81 -7.75
N GLU A 181 13.13 1.30 -6.50
CA GLU A 181 14.28 1.76 -5.74
C GLU A 181 14.98 0.63 -4.98
N VAL A 182 16.30 0.57 -5.10
CA VAL A 182 17.12 -0.49 -4.51
C VAL A 182 16.92 -0.66 -2.99
N PRO A 183 16.80 0.41 -2.17
CA PRO A 183 16.45 0.27 -0.74
C PRO A 183 15.16 -0.51 -0.49
N HIS A 184 14.13 -0.31 -1.31
CA HIS A 184 12.84 -0.98 -1.13
C HIS A 184 12.84 -2.39 -1.72
N LEU A 185 13.51 -2.59 -2.86
CA LEU A 185 13.80 -3.91 -3.42
C LEU A 185 14.50 -4.79 -2.39
N TYR A 186 15.52 -4.24 -1.73
CA TYR A 186 16.28 -4.89 -0.66
C TYR A 186 15.44 -5.17 0.59
N ARG A 187 14.67 -4.18 1.06
CA ARG A 187 13.69 -4.34 2.17
C ARG A 187 12.73 -5.48 1.90
N THR A 188 12.04 -5.45 0.76
CA THR A 188 11.06 -6.48 0.36
C THR A 188 11.71 -7.85 0.14
N PHE A 189 12.89 -7.92 -0.48
CA PHE A 189 13.62 -9.16 -0.70
C PHE A 189 14.04 -9.85 0.61
N LEU A 190 14.72 -9.13 1.52
CA LEU A 190 15.11 -9.70 2.82
C LEU A 190 13.88 -10.16 3.62
N SER A 191 12.79 -9.41 3.56
CA SER A 191 11.56 -9.74 4.29
C SER A 191 10.92 -11.03 3.80
N LEU A 192 10.84 -11.21 2.48
CA LEU A 192 10.31 -12.44 1.88
C LEU A 192 11.22 -13.65 2.17
N LEU A 193 12.55 -13.46 2.22
CA LEU A 193 13.46 -14.51 2.67
C LEU A 193 13.33 -14.83 4.16
N ILE A 194 13.19 -13.84 5.06
CA ILE A 194 12.96 -14.08 6.49
C ILE A 194 11.65 -14.85 6.69
N LEU A 195 10.56 -14.41 6.06
CA LEU A 195 9.24 -15.08 6.16
C LEU A 195 9.29 -16.52 5.64
N ARG A 196 9.91 -16.75 4.46
CA ARG A 196 10.10 -18.10 3.91
C ARG A 196 10.97 -18.96 4.83
N LYS A 197 12.05 -18.41 5.39
CA LYS A 197 13.02 -19.17 6.20
C LYS A 197 12.51 -19.47 7.60
N GLY A 198 11.79 -18.53 8.22
CA GLY A 198 11.12 -18.74 9.50
C GLY A 198 10.15 -19.91 9.45
N GLU A 199 9.39 -20.02 8.35
CA GLU A 199 8.54 -21.17 8.06
C GLU A 199 9.37 -22.45 7.80
N GLU A 200 10.42 -22.39 6.96
CA GLU A 200 11.31 -23.53 6.64
C GLU A 200 11.94 -24.17 7.88
N ILE A 201 12.23 -23.39 8.93
CA ILE A 201 12.83 -23.87 10.19
C ILE A 201 11.82 -23.96 11.35
N ASN A 202 10.52 -23.70 11.09
CA ASN A 202 9.44 -23.62 12.08
C ASN A 202 9.77 -22.77 13.33
N MET A 203 10.27 -21.55 13.07
CA MET A 203 10.52 -20.51 14.07
C MET A 203 9.21 -19.93 14.62
N ASP A 204 9.21 -19.35 15.83
CA ASP A 204 8.02 -18.69 16.37
C ASP A 204 7.62 -17.49 15.48
N PRO A 205 6.36 -17.42 14.99
CA PRO A 205 5.92 -16.35 14.09
C PRO A 205 6.14 -14.93 14.62
N TYR A 206 6.18 -14.72 15.94
CA TYR A 206 6.49 -13.43 16.54
C TYR A 206 7.98 -13.07 16.46
N GLU A 207 8.89 -14.04 16.58
CA GLU A 207 10.32 -13.79 16.36
C GLU A 207 10.59 -13.49 14.87
N VAL A 208 9.95 -14.21 13.95
CA VAL A 208 10.01 -13.93 12.51
C VAL A 208 9.45 -12.53 12.20
N ALA A 209 8.33 -12.16 12.83
CA ALA A 209 7.74 -10.83 12.68
C ALA A 209 8.63 -9.71 13.25
N ASP A 210 9.36 -9.97 14.34
CA ASP A 210 10.33 -9.05 14.92
C ASP A 210 11.53 -8.81 13.98
N LEU A 211 12.13 -9.89 13.46
CA LEU A 211 13.21 -9.83 12.46
C LEU A 211 12.82 -8.96 11.25
N VAL A 212 11.61 -9.17 10.71
CA VAL A 212 11.07 -8.38 9.59
C VAL A 212 10.84 -6.92 9.97
N THR A 213 10.27 -6.64 11.15
CA THR A 213 10.02 -5.27 11.64
C THR A 213 11.32 -4.47 11.77
N HIS A 214 12.39 -5.11 12.27
CA HIS A 214 13.72 -4.50 12.34
C HIS A 214 14.36 -4.25 10.98
N VAL A 215 14.17 -5.15 10.00
CA VAL A 215 14.59 -4.91 8.60
C VAL A 215 13.86 -3.71 8.00
N TRP A 216 12.56 -3.57 8.26
CA TRP A 216 11.74 -2.50 7.69
C TRP A 216 12.08 -1.12 8.23
N TYR A 217 12.21 -0.97 9.54
CA TYR A 217 12.09 0.34 10.19
C TYR A 217 13.21 0.69 11.16
N SER A 218 14.15 -0.21 11.47
CA SER A 218 15.27 0.11 12.36
C SER A 218 16.53 0.50 11.59
N PHE A 219 16.98 1.73 11.79
CA PHE A 219 18.23 2.29 11.26
C PHE A 219 19.47 1.53 11.70
N LYS A 220 19.41 0.94 12.90
CA LYS A 220 20.34 -0.08 13.36
C LYS A 220 19.58 -1.33 13.76
N TRP A 221 20.13 -2.48 13.43
CA TRP A 221 19.64 -3.79 13.82
C TRP A 221 20.22 -4.25 15.16
N PRO A 222 19.42 -5.01 15.94
CA PRO A 222 19.91 -5.75 17.08
C PRO A 222 20.74 -6.97 16.66
N HIS A 223 21.50 -7.53 17.59
CA HIS A 223 22.43 -8.64 17.32
C HIS A 223 21.75 -9.91 16.77
N HIS A 224 20.50 -10.21 17.13
CA HIS A 224 19.81 -11.43 16.67
C HIS A 224 19.42 -11.39 15.18
N VAL A 225 19.07 -10.21 14.64
CA VAL A 225 18.82 -10.01 13.21
C VAL A 225 20.06 -10.37 12.38
N VAL A 226 21.22 -9.88 12.81
CA VAL A 226 22.52 -10.17 12.18
C VAL A 226 22.91 -11.64 12.33
N ALA A 227 22.64 -12.25 13.49
CA ALA A 227 22.86 -13.68 13.70
C ALA A 227 21.96 -14.52 12.77
N PHE A 228 20.69 -14.14 12.58
CA PHE A 228 19.77 -14.82 11.68
C PHE A 228 20.27 -14.80 10.22
N PHE A 229 20.77 -13.66 9.74
CA PHE A 229 21.35 -13.59 8.39
C PHE A 229 22.57 -14.50 8.23
N LYS A 230 23.48 -14.51 9.20
CA LYS A 230 24.71 -15.31 9.15
C LYS A 230 24.47 -16.81 9.30
N ASN A 231 23.49 -17.20 10.12
CA ASN A 231 23.22 -18.60 10.45
C ASN A 231 22.18 -19.25 9.53
N HIS A 232 21.23 -18.49 8.98
CA HIS A 232 20.08 -19.04 8.25
C HIS A 232 19.93 -18.53 6.81
N LEU A 233 20.23 -17.26 6.49
CA LEU A 233 20.08 -16.73 5.11
C LEU A 233 21.37 -16.74 4.26
N ALA A 234 22.55 -16.99 4.84
CA ALA A 234 23.82 -16.97 4.09
C ALA A 234 23.81 -17.88 2.85
N ALA A 235 23.14 -19.04 2.91
CA ALA A 235 22.96 -19.96 1.78
C ALA A 235 21.95 -19.44 0.74
N ASP A 236 20.91 -18.73 1.17
CA ASP A 236 19.92 -18.10 0.29
C ASP A 236 20.50 -16.87 -0.46
N PHE A 237 21.64 -16.32 0.00
CA PHE A 237 22.40 -15.25 -0.68
C PHE A 237 23.42 -15.76 -1.73
N GLU A 238 23.68 -17.06 -1.82
CA GLU A 238 24.64 -17.66 -2.76
C GLU A 238 24.46 -17.30 -4.25
N PRO A 239 23.24 -17.09 -4.80
CA PRO A 239 23.07 -16.64 -6.18
C PRO A 239 23.76 -15.30 -6.47
N PHE A 240 23.79 -14.40 -5.50
CA PHE A 240 24.40 -13.07 -5.65
C PHE A 240 25.91 -13.12 -5.42
N THR A 241 26.38 -13.92 -4.45
CA THR A 241 27.82 -14.01 -4.13
C THR A 241 28.59 -14.80 -5.18
N GLY A 242 28.01 -15.88 -5.74
CA GLY A 242 28.51 -16.59 -6.93
C GLY A 242 28.51 -18.12 -6.86
N GLY A 243 27.74 -18.72 -5.93
CA GLY A 243 27.75 -20.17 -5.67
C GLY A 243 26.72 -21.01 -6.42
N ARG A 244 25.69 -20.39 -7.03
CA ARG A 244 24.57 -21.10 -7.70
C ARG A 244 24.35 -20.59 -9.11
N GLU A 245 23.84 -21.48 -9.98
CA GLU A 245 23.36 -21.10 -11.29
C GLU A 245 22.16 -20.14 -11.17
N SER A 246 22.16 -19.10 -12.00
CA SER A 246 21.05 -18.15 -12.15
C SER A 246 20.76 -17.96 -13.63
N HIS A 247 19.48 -17.87 -14.00
CA HIS A 247 19.10 -17.84 -15.41
C HIS A 247 19.15 -16.41 -15.95
N VAL A 248 20.05 -16.16 -16.89
CA VAL A 248 20.14 -14.85 -17.58
C VAL A 248 19.27 -14.89 -18.84
N SER A 249 18.13 -14.20 -18.82
CA SER A 249 17.35 -13.92 -20.03
C SER A 249 18.11 -12.91 -20.89
N LEU A 250 18.69 -13.39 -21.99
CA LEU A 250 19.48 -12.56 -22.91
C LEU A 250 18.60 -11.54 -23.67
N GLY A 251 19.21 -10.42 -24.04
CA GLY A 251 18.56 -9.29 -24.72
C GLY A 251 19.25 -7.98 -24.38
N ILE A 252 18.67 -6.85 -24.83
CA ILE A 252 19.20 -5.50 -24.58
C ILE A 252 19.14 -5.17 -23.08
N ASP A 253 18.02 -5.49 -22.43
CA ASP A 253 17.91 -5.62 -20.97
C ASP A 253 18.04 -7.08 -20.54
N PRO A 254 19.23 -7.52 -20.09
CA PRO A 254 19.40 -8.83 -19.48
C PRO A 254 18.82 -8.84 -18.05
N ILE A 255 17.94 -9.81 -17.81
CA ILE A 255 17.32 -10.07 -16.50
C ILE A 255 17.93 -11.34 -15.92
N ILE A 256 18.36 -11.28 -14.67
CA ILE A 256 18.86 -12.42 -13.93
C ILE A 256 17.72 -12.94 -13.05
N LYS A 257 17.28 -14.18 -13.31
CA LYS A 257 16.25 -14.88 -12.54
C LYS A 257 16.86 -15.84 -11.52
N PHE A 258 16.21 -15.98 -10.37
CA PHE A 258 16.42 -17.11 -9.45
C PHE A 258 15.11 -17.50 -8.74
N LEU A 259 14.92 -18.80 -8.47
CA LEU A 259 13.73 -19.33 -7.83
C LEU A 259 14.07 -19.92 -6.46
N TYR A 260 13.42 -19.42 -5.42
CA TYR A 260 13.41 -19.97 -4.08
C TYR A 260 12.12 -20.80 -3.90
N PRO A 261 12.18 -22.14 -4.00
CA PRO A 261 11.00 -22.98 -3.80
C PRO A 261 10.56 -23.00 -2.33
N SER A 262 9.26 -23.17 -2.14
CA SER A 262 8.57 -23.34 -0.86
C SER A 262 7.09 -23.66 -1.17
N ASP A 263 6.45 -24.49 -0.35
CA ASP A 263 5.03 -24.82 -0.50
C ASP A 263 4.09 -23.72 0.05
N THR A 264 4.64 -22.79 0.86
CA THR A 264 3.90 -21.70 1.52
C THR A 264 4.23 -20.31 0.94
N LEU A 265 5.49 -20.06 0.61
CA LEU A 265 5.96 -18.78 0.07
C LEU A 265 7.02 -18.99 -1.02
N ALA A 266 6.58 -19.51 -2.17
CA ALA A 266 7.44 -19.61 -3.35
C ALA A 266 7.82 -18.19 -3.82
N LEU A 267 9.12 -17.95 -4.03
CA LEU A 267 9.64 -16.64 -4.45
C LEU A 267 10.48 -16.76 -5.72
N CYS A 268 10.01 -16.14 -6.81
CA CYS A 268 10.85 -15.88 -7.98
C CYS A 268 11.40 -14.44 -7.92
N VAL A 269 12.71 -14.28 -7.96
CA VAL A 269 13.34 -12.97 -8.21
C VAL A 269 13.70 -12.85 -9.69
N GLY A 270 13.52 -11.66 -10.26
CA GLY A 270 13.90 -11.34 -11.63
C GLY A 270 14.37 -9.90 -11.74
N PHE A 271 15.68 -9.67 -11.56
CA PHE A 271 16.25 -8.32 -11.47
C PHE A 271 17.03 -7.94 -12.73
N SER A 272 17.07 -6.64 -13.05
CA SER A 272 18.00 -6.13 -14.06
C SER A 272 19.46 -6.27 -13.60
N LEU A 273 20.40 -6.36 -14.54
CA LEU A 273 21.83 -6.50 -14.24
C LEU A 273 22.37 -5.41 -13.28
N LEU A 274 21.82 -4.20 -13.32
CA LEU A 274 22.19 -3.11 -12.40
C LEU A 274 21.68 -3.37 -10.97
N ALA A 275 20.40 -3.72 -10.80
CA ALA A 275 19.85 -4.04 -9.49
C ALA A 275 20.44 -5.33 -8.90
N TRP A 276 20.76 -6.34 -9.72
CA TRP A 276 21.47 -7.54 -9.23
C TRP A 276 22.86 -7.20 -8.68
N ARG A 277 23.59 -6.26 -9.31
CA ARG A 277 24.88 -5.75 -8.79
C ARG A 277 24.70 -4.95 -7.50
N ALA A 278 23.68 -4.10 -7.42
CA ALA A 278 23.39 -3.32 -6.22
C ALA A 278 22.92 -4.21 -5.05
N MET A 279 22.05 -5.20 -5.31
CA MET A 279 21.66 -6.22 -4.35
C MET A 279 22.86 -7.02 -3.86
N LYS A 280 23.81 -7.41 -4.74
CA LYS A 280 25.06 -8.05 -4.31
C LYS A 280 25.85 -7.17 -3.34
N ILE A 281 25.92 -5.86 -3.56
CA ILE A 281 26.59 -4.91 -2.65
C ILE A 281 25.90 -4.87 -1.27
N PHE A 282 24.58 -4.68 -1.23
CA PHE A 282 23.83 -4.60 0.03
C PHE A 282 23.89 -5.93 0.80
N LEU A 283 23.79 -7.07 0.11
CA LEU A 283 23.87 -8.41 0.72
C LEU A 283 25.28 -8.77 1.21
N ASP A 284 26.34 -8.36 0.50
CA ASP A 284 27.71 -8.55 0.98
C ASP A 284 27.94 -7.78 2.29
N ASP A 285 27.48 -6.52 2.38
CA ASP A 285 27.59 -5.73 3.61
C ASP A 285 26.67 -6.26 4.73
N THR A 286 25.50 -6.82 4.41
CA THR A 286 24.63 -7.53 5.36
C THR A 286 25.37 -8.65 6.10
N ILE A 287 26.21 -9.40 5.38
CA ILE A 287 27.02 -10.50 5.93
C ILE A 287 28.29 -9.94 6.61
N ASN A 288 29.04 -9.11 5.89
CA ASN A 288 30.40 -8.71 6.26
C ASN A 288 30.48 -7.57 7.26
N GLN A 289 29.46 -6.69 7.31
CA GLN A 289 29.38 -5.52 8.19
C GLN A 289 30.60 -4.60 8.01
N LYS A 290 30.88 -4.27 6.76
CA LYS A 290 32.00 -3.45 6.28
C LYS A 290 31.41 -2.25 5.53
N PRO A 291 30.98 -1.19 6.25
CA PRO A 291 30.35 -0.03 5.64
C PRO A 291 31.22 0.50 4.49
N MET A 292 30.64 0.49 3.28
CA MET A 292 31.40 0.64 2.06
C MET A 292 31.91 2.08 1.89
N ASN A 293 33.23 2.24 1.85
CA ASN A 293 33.84 3.42 1.23
C ASN A 293 33.53 3.40 -0.27
N LEU A 294 32.44 4.07 -0.68
CA LEU A 294 32.01 4.20 -2.08
C LEU A 294 32.89 5.20 -2.87
N GLU A 295 34.17 5.26 -2.54
CA GLU A 295 35.12 6.29 -2.98
C GLU A 295 36.43 5.66 -3.44
N SER A 296 36.40 5.04 -4.62
CA SER A 296 37.61 4.88 -5.42
C SER A 296 38.08 6.22 -6.05
N MET A 297 37.40 7.34 -5.73
CA MET A 297 37.77 8.74 -6.05
C MET A 297 37.29 9.71 -4.93
N ASN A 298 38.13 9.95 -3.91
CA ASN A 298 38.20 11.15 -3.05
C ASN A 298 37.28 11.33 -1.80
N GLN A 299 37.75 10.80 -0.66
CA GLN A 299 37.73 11.40 0.69
C GLN A 299 36.41 11.96 1.27
N GLU A 300 35.69 11.17 2.07
CA GLU A 300 35.91 11.12 3.53
C GLU A 300 35.43 9.80 4.17
N SER A 301 35.90 9.49 5.38
CA SER A 301 35.72 8.15 5.98
C SER A 301 34.27 7.79 6.27
N THR A 302 33.82 6.62 5.78
CA THR A 302 32.47 6.07 6.05
C THR A 302 32.37 5.49 7.48
N ASN A 303 32.56 6.37 8.47
CA ASN A 303 32.42 6.05 9.89
C ASN A 303 30.99 6.35 10.39
N GLN A 304 30.65 5.84 11.58
CA GLN A 304 29.31 6.01 12.16
C GLN A 304 28.95 7.49 12.42
N GLU A 305 29.93 8.37 12.62
CA GLU A 305 29.74 9.80 12.87
C GLU A 305 29.35 10.58 11.61
N SER A 306 29.88 10.21 10.44
CA SER A 306 29.40 10.73 9.15
C SER A 306 27.93 10.34 8.93
N ILE A 307 27.62 9.06 9.13
CA ILE A 307 26.29 8.48 8.93
C ILE A 307 25.23 9.06 9.90
N LEU A 308 25.62 9.54 11.09
CA LEU A 308 24.75 10.29 11.99
C LEU A 308 24.54 11.74 11.53
N ARG A 309 25.59 12.44 11.08
CA ARG A 309 25.49 13.80 10.53
C ARG A 309 24.67 13.84 9.24
N ASP A 310 24.65 12.76 8.47
CA ASP A 310 23.79 12.64 7.29
C ASP A 310 22.29 12.50 7.68
N ARG A 311 21.96 11.88 8.83
CA ARG A 311 20.59 11.94 9.40
C ARG A 311 20.20 13.35 9.83
N GLU A 312 21.13 14.09 10.44
CA GLU A 312 20.85 15.46 10.91
C GLU A 312 20.49 16.37 9.73
N LYS A 313 21.25 16.30 8.63
CA LYS A 313 20.94 17.00 7.37
C LYS A 313 19.59 16.55 6.75
N ASP A 314 19.30 15.25 6.77
CA ASP A 314 18.03 14.73 6.24
C ASP A 314 16.82 15.25 7.03
N VAL A 315 16.96 15.39 8.35
CA VAL A 315 15.97 16.02 9.22
C VAL A 315 15.86 17.53 8.93
N GLU A 316 16.94 18.22 8.62
CA GLU A 316 16.92 19.65 8.24
C GLU A 316 16.33 19.89 6.85
N ALA A 317 16.45 18.94 5.93
CA ALA A 317 15.99 19.07 4.53
C ALA A 317 14.55 18.58 4.30
N TYR A 318 14.17 17.42 4.85
CA TYR A 318 12.86 16.77 4.61
C TYR A 318 12.04 16.56 5.90
N GLY A 319 12.65 16.80 7.07
CA GLY A 319 12.00 16.64 8.36
C GLY A 319 11.20 17.87 8.75
N GLU A 320 9.87 17.76 8.77
CA GLU A 320 8.94 18.84 9.17
C GLU A 320 9.45 19.70 10.36
N PRO A 321 9.42 21.04 10.27
CA PRO A 321 9.82 21.94 11.36
C PRO A 321 9.11 21.65 12.68
N LEU A 322 9.88 21.58 13.78
CA LEU A 322 9.35 21.22 15.10
C LEU A 322 8.23 22.16 15.57
N GLU A 323 8.30 23.46 15.29
CA GLU A 323 7.23 24.40 15.66
C GLU A 323 5.87 24.05 15.04
N ASN A 324 5.88 23.53 13.81
CA ASN A 324 4.66 23.07 13.15
C ASN A 324 4.19 21.75 13.80
N ALA A 325 5.10 20.80 14.07
CA ALA A 325 4.79 19.58 14.81
C ALA A 325 4.14 19.86 16.18
N PHE A 326 4.68 20.81 16.95
CA PHE A 326 4.11 21.30 18.21
C PHE A 326 2.72 21.95 18.06
N ALA A 327 2.38 22.49 16.89
CA ALA A 327 1.05 23.06 16.60
C ALA A 327 0.01 22.00 16.18
N ARG A 328 0.42 20.75 15.88
CA ARG A 328 -0.47 19.68 15.39
C ARG A 328 -0.51 18.41 16.26
N MET A 329 0.52 18.14 17.06
CA MET A 329 0.67 16.93 17.87
C MET A 329 0.60 17.23 19.38
N SER A 330 0.31 16.22 20.19
CA SER A 330 0.46 16.32 21.65
C SER A 330 1.95 16.30 22.06
N PRO A 331 2.32 16.85 23.23
CA PRO A 331 3.69 16.81 23.75
C PRO A 331 4.34 15.42 23.70
N SER A 332 3.60 14.38 24.08
CA SER A 332 4.05 12.99 24.02
C SER A 332 4.31 12.51 22.59
N ARG A 333 3.43 12.85 21.65
CA ARG A 333 3.58 12.48 20.22
C ARG A 333 4.78 13.19 19.58
N VAL A 334 5.05 14.45 19.96
CA VAL A 334 6.26 15.18 19.53
C VAL A 334 7.52 14.56 20.15
N ALA A 335 7.51 14.17 21.43
CA ALA A 335 8.65 13.47 22.03
C ALA A 335 8.98 12.14 21.33
N GLY A 336 7.96 11.38 20.90
CA GLY A 336 8.13 10.22 20.03
C GLY A 336 8.82 10.57 18.71
N LEU A 337 8.37 11.63 18.02
CA LEU A 337 8.97 12.12 16.78
C LEU A 337 10.44 12.55 16.97
N VAL A 338 10.76 13.20 18.08
CA VAL A 338 12.13 13.58 18.44
C VAL A 338 13.00 12.33 18.68
N LYS A 339 12.51 11.33 19.44
CA LYS A 339 13.22 10.05 19.65
C LYS A 339 13.45 9.31 18.32
N TRP A 340 12.47 9.29 17.41
CA TRP A 340 12.62 8.71 16.08
C TRP A 340 13.69 9.43 15.24
N ARG A 341 13.65 10.76 15.16
CA ARG A 341 14.66 11.55 14.41
C ARG A 341 16.07 11.30 14.94
N GLN A 342 16.25 11.37 16.26
CA GLN A 342 17.54 11.15 16.93
C GLN A 342 18.11 9.72 16.74
N THR A 343 17.26 8.68 16.87
CA THR A 343 17.74 7.29 16.95
C THR A 343 17.60 6.50 15.65
N GLY A 344 16.58 6.79 14.85
CA GLY A 344 16.13 5.95 13.74
C GLY A 344 15.63 4.57 14.16
N LEU A 345 15.29 4.37 15.44
CA LEU A 345 14.86 3.07 15.96
C LEU A 345 13.34 3.04 16.12
N MET A 346 12.69 2.21 15.30
CA MET A 346 11.29 1.83 15.47
C MET A 346 11.16 0.85 16.65
N LEU A 347 10.87 1.40 17.83
CA LEU A 347 10.78 0.73 19.13
C LEU A 347 9.68 1.41 19.96
N ALA A 348 9.27 0.78 21.07
CA ALA A 348 8.49 1.50 22.06
C ALA A 348 9.29 2.64 22.69
N TYR A 349 8.61 3.67 23.19
CA TYR A 349 9.28 4.82 23.80
C TYR A 349 10.05 4.40 25.08
N GLY A 350 9.57 3.41 25.82
CA GLY A 350 10.28 2.84 26.98
C GLY A 350 11.51 1.98 26.67
N ASP A 351 11.66 1.49 25.44
CA ASP A 351 12.63 0.43 25.11
C ASP A 351 14.06 0.93 24.92
N SER A 352 14.99 0.05 25.29
CA SER A 352 16.43 0.28 25.24
C SER A 352 17.00 0.14 23.83
N GLY A 353 17.59 1.22 23.31
CA GLY A 353 18.32 1.18 22.04
C GLY A 353 19.64 0.39 22.09
N LEU A 354 20.15 0.05 23.28
CA LEU A 354 21.50 -0.52 23.47
C LEU A 354 21.83 -1.78 22.64
N PRO A 355 20.91 -2.74 22.40
CA PRO A 355 21.21 -3.90 21.55
C PRO A 355 21.43 -3.56 20.07
N HIS A 356 20.97 -2.38 19.61
CA HIS A 356 20.91 -1.97 18.21
C HIS A 356 22.24 -1.35 17.77
N ALA A 357 23.29 -2.17 17.73
CA ALA A 357 24.64 -1.72 17.42
C ALA A 357 24.93 -1.59 15.91
N GLN A 358 24.29 -2.41 15.07
CA GLN A 358 24.74 -2.66 13.71
C GLN A 358 23.92 -1.88 12.68
N LEU A 359 24.55 -1.08 11.81
CA LEU A 359 23.82 -0.27 10.83
C LEU A 359 23.06 -1.15 9.81
N ASN A 360 21.87 -0.71 9.40
CA ASN A 360 21.06 -1.36 8.35
C ASN A 360 21.46 -0.80 6.97
N PRO A 361 22.03 -1.62 6.04
CA PRO A 361 22.54 -1.19 4.73
C PRO A 361 21.58 -0.32 3.90
N MET A 362 20.26 -0.51 4.08
CA MET A 362 19.21 0.23 3.41
C MET A 362 19.38 1.75 3.49
N PHE A 363 19.90 2.26 4.61
CA PHE A 363 19.96 3.71 4.90
C PHE A 363 21.30 4.38 4.61
N TYR A 364 22.32 3.65 4.13
CA TYR A 364 23.63 4.26 3.85
C TYR A 364 24.34 3.72 2.60
N CYS A 365 24.06 2.50 2.12
CA CYS A 365 24.67 1.98 0.88
C CYS A 365 24.25 2.74 -0.39
N SER A 366 23.15 3.49 -0.33
CA SER A 366 22.68 4.39 -1.39
C SER A 366 22.55 5.85 -0.95
N ARG A 367 22.76 6.16 0.34
CA ARG A 367 22.42 7.45 0.99
C ARG A 367 21.06 8.00 0.52
N PRO A 368 19.95 7.29 0.76
CA PRO A 368 18.63 7.75 0.33
C PRO A 368 18.26 9.07 1.01
N GLU A 369 17.48 9.89 0.31
CA GLU A 369 16.90 11.14 0.82
C GLU A 369 15.55 10.88 1.49
N SER A 370 15.14 11.73 2.44
CA SER A 370 13.88 11.69 3.20
C SER A 370 13.65 10.48 4.11
N PHE A 371 14.69 9.69 4.39
CA PHE A 371 14.59 8.47 5.21
C PHE A 371 14.34 8.73 6.71
N THR A 372 14.55 9.97 7.18
CA THR A 372 14.25 10.40 8.55
C THR A 372 12.83 10.92 8.75
N CYS A 373 12.04 11.06 7.67
CA CYS A 373 10.59 11.17 7.73
C CYS A 373 9.99 9.93 8.46
N GLU A 374 8.70 9.97 8.81
CA GLU A 374 8.09 8.92 9.61
C GLU A 374 7.50 7.78 8.75
N PRO A 375 7.85 6.50 9.01
CA PRO A 375 7.25 5.35 8.31
C PRO A 375 5.80 5.03 8.74
N LEU A 376 5.21 5.81 9.66
CA LEU A 376 3.86 5.55 10.16
C LEU A 376 2.80 5.60 9.04
N SER A 377 3.04 6.40 8.00
CA SER A 377 2.16 6.55 6.83
C SER A 377 1.96 5.26 6.03
N GLU A 378 2.85 4.28 6.16
CA GLU A 378 2.76 3.02 5.42
C GLU A 378 1.59 2.14 5.86
N TRP A 379 0.93 2.42 6.99
CA TRP A 379 -0.13 1.59 7.59
C TRP A 379 -1.32 2.42 8.11
N PRO A 380 -2.51 1.82 8.31
CA PRO A 380 -3.72 2.57 8.63
C PRO A 380 -3.68 3.27 10.00
N MET A 381 -3.81 4.60 9.99
CA MET A 381 -3.81 5.47 11.18
C MET A 381 -4.66 4.92 12.33
N ASN A 382 -5.90 4.53 12.04
CA ASN A 382 -6.83 4.17 13.11
C ASN A 382 -6.50 2.83 13.77
N GLU A 383 -6.02 1.85 13.02
CA GLU A 383 -5.65 0.53 13.56
C GLU A 383 -4.40 0.61 14.45
N ILE A 384 -3.50 1.57 14.18
CA ILE A 384 -2.34 1.86 15.03
C ILE A 384 -2.75 2.69 16.26
N LEU A 385 -3.45 3.81 16.08
CA LEU A 385 -3.78 4.70 17.20
C LEU A 385 -4.75 4.06 18.20
N ASP A 386 -5.68 3.20 17.73
CA ASP A 386 -6.59 2.44 18.59
C ASP A 386 -6.04 1.05 18.97
N TYR A 387 -4.78 0.74 18.66
CA TYR A 387 -4.20 -0.57 18.94
C TYR A 387 -4.28 -0.92 20.44
N THR A 388 -4.87 -2.08 20.74
CA THR A 388 -5.29 -2.46 22.09
C THR A 388 -5.28 -3.99 22.29
N PRO A 389 -4.99 -4.52 23.50
CA PRO A 389 -4.49 -3.80 24.67
C PRO A 389 -3.04 -3.32 24.48
N TYR A 390 -2.78 -2.07 24.88
CA TYR A 390 -1.44 -1.48 24.88
C TYR A 390 -1.33 -0.44 26.00
N ALA A 391 -0.46 -0.66 27.00
CA ALA A 391 -0.52 0.11 28.24
C ALA A 391 -0.11 1.59 28.08
N ALA A 392 0.93 1.87 27.28
CA ALA A 392 1.38 3.24 27.00
C ALA A 392 0.53 3.86 25.87
N GLU A 393 -0.65 4.38 26.22
CA GLU A 393 -1.65 4.83 25.25
C GLU A 393 -1.17 5.91 24.27
N ALA A 394 -0.18 6.73 24.65
CA ALA A 394 0.38 7.80 23.81
C ALA A 394 1.61 7.39 23.00
N ASP A 395 2.14 6.18 23.19
CA ASP A 395 3.30 5.67 22.44
C ASP A 395 2.87 5.11 21.06
N VAL A 396 2.78 6.02 20.09
CA VAL A 396 2.38 5.70 18.72
C VAL A 396 3.40 4.79 18.00
N TYR A 397 4.70 4.91 18.33
CA TYR A 397 5.74 4.06 17.72
C TYR A 397 5.72 2.65 18.29
N GLY A 398 5.55 2.50 19.60
CA GLY A 398 5.35 1.21 20.24
C GLY A 398 4.06 0.51 19.80
N LYS A 399 2.96 1.26 19.63
CA LYS A 399 1.71 0.76 19.03
C LYS A 399 1.92 0.30 17.58
N MET A 400 2.64 1.07 16.77
CA MET A 400 3.01 0.71 15.39
C MET A 400 3.81 -0.61 15.35
N VAL A 401 4.83 -0.77 16.20
CA VAL A 401 5.60 -2.02 16.31
C VAL A 401 4.69 -3.21 16.65
N ALA A 402 3.83 -3.07 17.66
CA ALA A 402 2.95 -4.15 18.10
C ALA A 402 1.91 -4.53 17.03
N TYR A 403 1.29 -3.54 16.38
CA TYR A 403 0.37 -3.74 15.27
C TYR A 403 1.04 -4.44 14.07
N VAL A 404 2.21 -3.96 13.63
CA VAL A 404 2.94 -4.55 12.50
C VAL A 404 3.39 -5.98 12.79
N ARG A 405 3.92 -6.25 13.99
CA ARG A 405 4.26 -7.63 14.39
C ARG A 405 3.02 -8.53 14.35
N GLU A 406 1.87 -8.07 14.85
CA GLU A 406 0.62 -8.84 14.81
C GLU A 406 0.10 -9.09 13.39
N MET A 407 0.23 -8.13 12.47
CA MET A 407 -0.11 -8.31 11.05
C MET A 407 0.81 -9.35 10.37
N LEU A 408 2.11 -9.32 10.68
CA LEU A 408 3.08 -10.30 10.19
C LEU A 408 2.83 -11.71 10.73
N VAL A 409 2.41 -11.85 12.01
CA VAL A 409 2.00 -13.14 12.59
C VAL A 409 0.75 -13.68 11.90
N LYS A 410 -0.30 -12.85 11.76
CA LYS A 410 -1.54 -13.23 11.05
C LYS A 410 -1.26 -13.64 9.59
N PHE A 411 -0.33 -12.96 8.92
CA PHE A 411 0.07 -13.28 7.56
C PHE A 411 0.72 -14.68 7.45
N GLN A 412 1.71 -14.99 8.31
CA GLN A 412 2.34 -16.31 8.35
C GLN A 412 1.32 -17.43 8.60
N LEU A 413 0.40 -17.22 9.55
CA LEU A 413 -0.69 -18.16 9.86
C LEU A 413 -1.69 -18.35 8.70
N ARG A 414 -1.81 -17.39 7.77
CA ARG A 414 -2.57 -17.55 6.53
C ARG A 414 -1.79 -18.33 5.47
N LEU A 415 -0.49 -18.06 5.32
CA LEU A 415 0.38 -18.82 4.40
C LEU A 415 0.43 -20.32 4.73
N LYS A 416 0.41 -20.68 6.02
CA LYS A 416 0.29 -22.08 6.48
C LYS A 416 -1.00 -22.79 5.99
N ARG A 417 -2.09 -22.05 5.73
CA ARG A 417 -3.34 -22.62 5.20
C ARG A 417 -3.34 -22.75 3.67
N ARG A 418 -2.77 -21.76 2.98
CA ARG A 418 -2.70 -21.69 1.52
C ARG A 418 -1.46 -20.92 1.09
N GLY A 419 -0.52 -21.61 0.46
CA GLY A 419 0.68 -20.99 -0.07
C GLY A 419 0.41 -20.05 -1.24
N ILE A 420 1.32 -19.09 -1.44
CA ILE A 420 1.27 -18.10 -2.53
C ILE A 420 2.55 -18.13 -3.36
N PHE A 421 2.46 -17.65 -4.60
CA PHE A 421 3.64 -17.45 -5.46
C PHE A 421 3.94 -15.96 -5.60
N VAL A 422 5.00 -15.50 -4.94
CA VAL A 422 5.47 -14.10 -5.01
C VAL A 422 6.59 -13.97 -6.05
N LYS A 423 6.57 -12.84 -6.75
CA LYS A 423 7.49 -12.50 -7.82
C LYS A 423 8.02 -11.11 -7.57
N LEU A 424 9.32 -10.98 -7.34
CA LEU A 424 9.95 -9.69 -7.05
C LEU A 424 10.81 -9.24 -8.24
N THR A 425 10.55 -8.03 -8.73
CA THR A 425 11.35 -7.40 -9.78
C THR A 425 11.63 -5.93 -9.42
N ASN A 426 12.54 -5.30 -10.17
CA ASN A 426 12.86 -3.88 -10.09
C ASN A 426 12.53 -3.14 -11.40
N ALA A 427 11.55 -3.67 -12.14
CA ALA A 427 11.29 -3.25 -13.50
C ALA A 427 10.81 -1.79 -13.53
N GLY A 428 11.58 -0.95 -14.22
CA GLY A 428 11.16 0.42 -14.52
C GLY A 428 9.83 0.43 -15.26
N THR A 429 9.00 1.43 -14.99
CA THR A 429 7.61 1.55 -15.43
C THR A 429 7.35 1.17 -16.89
N VAL A 430 8.17 1.65 -17.84
CA VAL A 430 8.06 1.32 -19.27
C VAL A 430 8.46 -0.13 -19.57
N LYS A 431 9.40 -0.70 -18.81
CA LYS A 431 9.90 -2.07 -19.02
C LYS A 431 9.08 -3.14 -18.30
N LEU A 432 8.15 -2.76 -17.41
CA LEU A 432 7.42 -3.66 -16.52
C LEU A 432 6.75 -4.83 -17.25
N SER A 433 6.06 -4.56 -18.37
CA SER A 433 5.43 -5.60 -19.20
C SER A 433 6.45 -6.62 -19.73
N GLY A 434 7.52 -6.15 -20.36
CA GLY A 434 8.57 -7.00 -20.92
C GLY A 434 9.35 -7.75 -19.84
N HIS A 435 9.57 -7.14 -18.68
CA HIS A 435 10.20 -7.78 -17.52
C HIS A 435 9.33 -8.89 -16.95
N LEU A 436 8.04 -8.65 -16.72
CA LEU A 436 7.11 -9.66 -16.22
C LEU A 436 7.00 -10.83 -17.23
N THR A 437 6.84 -10.52 -18.51
CA THR A 437 6.76 -11.53 -19.58
C THR A 437 8.04 -12.37 -19.64
N LYS A 438 9.22 -11.74 -19.61
CA LYS A 438 10.52 -12.44 -19.48
C LYS A 438 10.60 -13.28 -18.21
N CYS A 439 10.09 -12.81 -17.06
CA CYS A 439 10.23 -13.53 -15.78
C CYS A 439 9.43 -14.84 -15.72
N PHE A 440 8.31 -14.95 -16.44
CA PHE A 440 7.44 -16.15 -16.43
C PHE A 440 7.37 -16.89 -17.76
N ASP A 441 8.14 -16.41 -18.75
CA ASP A 441 8.21 -16.94 -20.11
C ASP A 441 6.81 -17.05 -20.78
N ARG A 442 5.89 -16.18 -20.33
CA ARG A 442 4.49 -16.03 -20.76
C ARG A 442 3.97 -14.63 -20.39
N GLU A 443 2.97 -14.16 -21.13
CA GLU A 443 2.26 -12.90 -20.88
C GLU A 443 1.46 -12.93 -19.56
N GLN A 444 1.15 -11.74 -19.02
CA GLN A 444 0.54 -11.56 -17.70
C GLN A 444 -0.59 -10.51 -17.75
N LYS A 445 -1.84 -10.95 -17.84
CA LYS A 445 -3.02 -10.15 -17.45
C LYS A 445 -3.26 -10.32 -15.93
N PHE A 446 -3.66 -9.25 -15.25
CA PHE A 446 -3.83 -9.16 -13.79
C PHE A 446 -5.27 -8.81 -13.37
N ASP A 447 -5.72 -9.41 -12.28
CA ASP A 447 -7.06 -9.22 -11.69
C ASP A 447 -7.14 -8.01 -10.76
N ARG A 448 -6.01 -7.59 -10.19
CA ARG A 448 -5.83 -6.34 -9.43
C ARG A 448 -4.48 -5.73 -9.78
N ILE A 449 -4.46 -4.42 -10.04
CA ILE A 449 -3.23 -3.65 -10.21
C ILE A 449 -3.26 -2.48 -9.23
N GLU A 450 -2.27 -2.39 -8.36
CA GLU A 450 -1.99 -1.24 -7.50
C GLU A 450 -0.89 -0.40 -8.18
N ALA A 451 -1.23 0.84 -8.52
CA ALA A 451 -0.45 1.67 -9.44
C ALA A 451 0.61 2.56 -8.77
N GLY A 452 0.63 2.64 -7.43
CA GLY A 452 1.47 3.57 -6.70
C GLY A 452 1.13 5.04 -6.93
N HIS A 453 2.12 5.89 -6.63
CA HIS A 453 2.08 7.34 -6.84
C HIS A 453 2.29 7.75 -8.32
N LEU A 454 2.48 6.80 -9.25
CA LEU A 454 2.87 7.06 -10.64
C LEU A 454 1.91 8.01 -11.37
N PHE A 455 0.63 8.00 -11.03
CA PHE A 455 -0.35 8.92 -11.61
C PHE A 455 -0.07 10.40 -11.25
N ASP A 456 0.34 10.70 -10.01
CA ASP A 456 0.66 12.07 -9.59
C ASP A 456 1.96 12.58 -10.25
N THR A 457 2.89 11.67 -10.60
CA THR A 457 4.14 11.97 -11.31
C THR A 457 3.95 12.08 -12.83
N ASN A 458 3.27 11.10 -13.45
CA ASN A 458 3.08 10.98 -14.90
C ASN A 458 1.84 10.12 -15.22
N ALA A 459 0.64 10.71 -15.12
CA ALA A 459 -0.63 10.07 -15.46
C ALA A 459 -0.68 9.40 -16.86
N PRO A 460 -0.16 10.01 -17.95
CA PRO A 460 -0.09 9.34 -19.25
C PRO A 460 0.66 8.00 -19.22
N LEU A 461 1.86 7.98 -18.62
CA LEU A 461 2.66 6.76 -18.47
C LEU A 461 1.99 5.72 -17.57
N CYS A 462 1.26 6.15 -16.53
CA CYS A 462 0.51 5.27 -15.64
C CYS A 462 -0.46 4.36 -16.41
N PHE A 463 -1.29 4.94 -17.29
CA PHE A 463 -2.24 4.13 -18.08
C PHE A 463 -1.56 3.35 -19.21
N LEU A 464 -0.50 3.87 -19.83
CA LEU A 464 0.26 3.15 -20.87
C LEU A 464 0.94 1.88 -20.36
N THR A 465 1.46 1.91 -19.13
CA THR A 465 2.06 0.73 -18.48
C THR A 465 1.01 -0.27 -18.00
N PHE A 466 -0.09 0.18 -17.38
CA PHE A 466 -1.04 -0.72 -16.72
C PHE A 466 -2.23 -1.16 -17.57
N SER A 467 -2.65 -0.41 -18.61
CA SER A 467 -3.75 -0.83 -19.49
C SER A 467 -3.49 -2.12 -20.28
N PRO A 468 -2.27 -2.39 -20.80
CA PRO A 468 -1.95 -3.67 -21.44
C PRO A 468 -2.01 -4.87 -20.48
N LEU A 469 -1.75 -4.61 -19.18
CA LEU A 469 -1.60 -5.62 -18.12
C LEU A 469 -2.91 -5.89 -17.35
N LEU A 470 -3.91 -5.01 -17.41
CA LEU A 470 -5.20 -5.25 -16.75
C LEU A 470 -6.03 -6.27 -17.52
N ARG A 471 -6.57 -7.27 -16.82
CA ARG A 471 -7.48 -8.29 -17.38
C ARG A 471 -8.78 -7.66 -17.91
N HIS A 472 -9.36 -8.19 -18.99
CA HIS A 472 -10.62 -7.68 -19.53
C HIS A 472 -11.79 -7.93 -18.55
N HIS A 473 -12.74 -6.99 -18.47
CA HIS A 473 -13.86 -7.09 -17.54
C HIS A 473 -14.86 -8.21 -17.84
N GLU A 474 -14.78 -8.84 -19.01
CA GLU A 474 -15.59 -10.01 -19.38
C GLU A 474 -14.94 -11.33 -18.93
N GLU A 475 -13.61 -11.37 -18.75
CA GLU A 475 -12.94 -12.48 -18.06
C GLU A 475 -13.15 -12.42 -16.55
N ASN A 476 -13.06 -11.22 -15.96
CA ASN A 476 -13.31 -10.98 -14.54
C ASN A 476 -13.97 -9.60 -14.36
N PRO A 477 -15.27 -9.51 -13.96
CA PRO A 477 -15.97 -8.24 -13.79
C PRO A 477 -15.44 -7.37 -12.65
N PHE A 478 -14.59 -7.93 -11.78
CA PHE A 478 -13.93 -7.22 -10.68
C PHE A 478 -12.51 -6.75 -11.04
N ALA A 479 -12.01 -7.06 -12.24
CA ALA A 479 -10.70 -6.63 -12.72
C ALA A 479 -10.55 -5.10 -12.60
N THR A 480 -9.66 -4.66 -11.71
CA THR A 480 -9.54 -3.25 -11.31
C THR A 480 -8.08 -2.79 -11.28
N LEU A 481 -7.80 -1.72 -12.03
CA LEU A 481 -6.64 -0.86 -11.82
C LEU A 481 -7.00 0.18 -10.76
N LEU A 482 -6.25 0.18 -9.67
CA LEU A 482 -6.42 1.00 -8.47
C LEU A 482 -5.29 2.03 -8.42
N ILE A 483 -5.65 3.31 -8.50
CA ILE A 483 -4.75 4.46 -8.49
C ILE A 483 -5.01 5.29 -7.23
N MET A 484 -3.96 5.63 -6.51
CA MET A 484 -3.97 6.58 -5.40
C MET A 484 -3.43 7.93 -5.90
N THR A 485 -4.12 9.02 -5.61
CA THR A 485 -3.62 10.38 -5.88
C THR A 485 -3.90 11.31 -4.71
N ARG A 486 -2.87 12.07 -4.34
CA ARG A 486 -2.94 13.18 -3.38
C ARG A 486 -2.92 14.52 -4.12
N GLY A 487 -2.31 14.55 -5.31
CA GLY A 487 -2.24 15.71 -6.20
C GLY A 487 -3.61 16.28 -6.59
N THR A 488 -4.66 15.46 -6.76
CA THR A 488 -6.01 15.97 -7.06
C THR A 488 -6.58 16.92 -6.01
N PHE A 489 -6.08 16.88 -4.77
CA PHE A 489 -6.56 17.72 -3.68
C PHE A 489 -5.67 18.94 -3.42
N THR A 490 -4.37 18.85 -3.70
CA THR A 490 -3.39 19.91 -3.37
C THR A 490 -3.01 20.80 -4.54
N ARG A 491 -3.12 20.34 -5.80
CA ARG A 491 -2.58 21.06 -6.97
C ARG A 491 -3.43 22.28 -7.36
N SER A 492 -2.83 23.46 -7.25
CA SER A 492 -3.36 24.76 -7.67
C SER A 492 -3.07 25.08 -9.14
N ASP A 493 -2.91 24.07 -10.00
CA ASP A 493 -2.40 24.27 -11.36
C ASP A 493 -3.40 24.99 -12.29
N ASN A 494 -4.72 24.81 -12.13
CA ASN A 494 -5.72 25.46 -12.97
C ASN A 494 -6.37 26.69 -12.29
N PRO A 495 -6.91 27.67 -13.05
CA PRO A 495 -7.42 28.91 -12.46
C PRO A 495 -8.50 28.71 -11.39
N ARG A 496 -9.39 27.72 -11.59
CA ARG A 496 -10.52 27.46 -10.69
C ARG A 496 -10.09 26.84 -9.35
N THR A 497 -8.97 26.11 -9.29
CA THR A 497 -8.41 25.62 -8.01
C THR A 497 -7.61 26.71 -7.30
N ARG A 498 -6.92 27.60 -8.03
CA ARG A 498 -6.26 28.79 -7.46
C ARG A 498 -7.23 29.73 -6.75
N GLU A 499 -8.38 30.00 -7.35
CA GLU A 499 -9.42 30.85 -6.75
C GLU A 499 -9.89 30.29 -5.40
N ILE A 500 -10.19 28.98 -5.33
CA ILE A 500 -10.60 28.31 -4.08
C ILE A 500 -9.50 28.40 -3.01
N ILE A 501 -8.24 28.16 -3.38
CA ILE A 501 -7.11 28.21 -2.44
C ILE A 501 -6.82 29.65 -1.99
N ALA A 502 -6.96 30.64 -2.85
CA ALA A 502 -6.81 32.05 -2.48
C ALA A 502 -7.89 32.49 -1.47
N ASP A 503 -9.15 32.11 -1.71
CA ASP A 503 -10.25 32.35 -0.75
C ASP A 503 -10.01 31.63 0.58
N GLU A 504 -9.56 30.37 0.56
CA GLU A 504 -9.23 29.59 1.76
C GLU A 504 -8.12 30.26 2.61
N LYS A 505 -7.08 30.80 1.97
CA LYS A 505 -6.00 31.53 2.66
C LYS A 505 -6.50 32.81 3.35
N VAL A 506 -7.48 33.51 2.79
CA VAL A 506 -8.10 34.68 3.45
C VAL A 506 -8.89 34.27 4.70
N LYS A 507 -9.54 33.10 4.68
CA LYS A 507 -10.31 32.56 5.81
C LYS A 507 -9.46 32.23 7.04
N LEU A 508 -8.13 32.14 6.94
CA LEU A 508 -7.23 31.97 8.10
C LEU A 508 -7.40 33.09 9.14
N PHE A 509 -7.65 34.32 8.70
CA PHE A 509 -7.67 35.52 9.54
C PHE A 509 -9.07 36.09 9.77
N GLN A 510 -10.11 35.48 9.19
CA GLN A 510 -11.49 35.98 9.21
C GLN A 510 -12.49 34.89 9.63
N PRO A 511 -13.58 35.21 10.36
CA PRO A 511 -14.65 34.25 10.67
C PRO A 511 -15.28 33.64 9.42
N VAL A 512 -15.70 32.38 9.52
CA VAL A 512 -16.32 31.59 8.43
C VAL A 512 -17.68 31.03 8.85
N SER A 513 -17.74 30.37 10.01
CA SER A 513 -18.97 29.80 10.54
C SER A 513 -18.82 29.54 12.04
N GLN A 514 -19.91 29.73 12.80
CA GLN A 514 -19.89 29.60 14.25
C GLN A 514 -19.36 28.23 14.75
N SER A 515 -19.58 27.15 13.99
CA SER A 515 -19.12 25.80 14.31
C SER A 515 -17.63 25.58 14.00
N LEU A 516 -17.11 26.08 12.87
CA LEU A 516 -15.68 25.98 12.54
C LEU A 516 -14.86 26.91 13.43
N ASP A 517 -15.31 28.16 13.58
CA ASP A 517 -14.63 29.17 14.38
C ASP A 517 -14.64 28.83 15.89
N SER A 518 -15.56 27.96 16.37
CA SER A 518 -15.52 27.46 17.75
C SER A 518 -14.48 26.37 18.01
N ILE A 519 -14.08 25.60 16.98
CA ILE A 519 -13.09 24.51 17.14
C ILE A 519 -11.68 24.91 16.66
N ALA A 520 -11.58 25.91 15.79
CA ALA A 520 -10.33 26.38 15.20
C ALA A 520 -10.43 27.89 14.86
N PRO A 521 -10.43 28.79 15.85
CA PRO A 521 -10.77 30.21 15.67
C PRO A 521 -9.83 30.99 14.74
N PRO A 522 -10.30 32.10 14.11
CA PRO A 522 -9.48 32.96 13.25
C PRO A 522 -8.20 33.47 13.93
N VAL A 523 -7.07 33.32 13.23
CA VAL A 523 -5.74 33.63 13.78
C VAL A 523 -5.57 35.14 13.94
N GLN A 524 -5.28 35.59 15.16
CA GLN A 524 -5.07 37.01 15.44
C GLN A 524 -3.60 37.37 15.19
N THR A 525 -3.32 38.09 14.10
CA THR A 525 -1.99 38.66 13.79
C THR A 525 -2.14 40.12 13.36
N THR A 526 -1.06 40.91 13.42
CA THR A 526 -1.11 42.34 13.03
C THR A 526 -1.15 42.56 11.52
N ASP A 527 -0.57 41.62 10.75
CA ASP A 527 -0.20 41.81 9.35
C ASP A 527 -0.79 40.73 8.41
N ASN A 528 -1.62 39.81 8.93
CA ASN A 528 -2.08 38.58 8.25
C ASN A 528 -0.93 37.68 7.76
N LYS A 529 0.12 37.54 8.57
CA LYS A 529 1.29 36.69 8.29
C LYS A 529 1.07 35.25 8.76
N TYR A 530 1.59 34.30 7.99
CA TYR A 530 1.56 32.88 8.33
C TYR A 530 2.62 32.52 9.38
N SER A 531 2.32 31.54 10.22
CA SER A 531 3.23 30.96 11.22
C SER A 531 2.65 29.62 11.72
N ALA A 532 3.36 28.91 12.59
CA ALA A 532 2.86 27.68 13.24
C ALA A 532 1.46 27.85 13.87
N ALA A 533 1.11 29.04 14.37
CA ALA A 533 -0.22 29.33 14.92
C ALA A 533 -1.37 29.23 13.90
N CYS A 534 -1.06 29.24 12.59
CA CYS A 534 -2.05 29.10 11.51
C CYS A 534 -2.39 27.63 11.19
N VAL A 535 -1.49 26.69 11.50
CA VAL A 535 -1.57 25.27 11.09
C VAL A 535 -2.91 24.64 11.44
N HIS A 536 -3.37 24.76 12.69
CA HIS A 536 -4.61 24.14 13.16
C HIS A 536 -5.86 24.69 12.44
N ARG A 537 -5.90 25.97 12.07
CA ARG A 537 -7.03 26.54 11.32
C ARG A 537 -6.94 26.20 9.83
N HIS A 538 -5.74 26.19 9.26
CA HIS A 538 -5.53 25.80 7.87
C HIS A 538 -6.04 24.37 7.62
N PHE A 539 -5.74 23.43 8.52
CA PHE A 539 -6.32 22.09 8.51
C PHE A 539 -7.84 22.09 8.68
N ALA A 540 -8.40 22.83 9.63
CA ALA A 540 -9.85 22.87 9.84
C ALA A 540 -10.61 23.36 8.60
N LEU A 541 -10.03 24.32 7.85
CA LEU A 541 -10.59 24.78 6.57
C LEU A 541 -10.50 23.69 5.49
N GLN A 542 -9.31 23.10 5.28
CA GLN A 542 -9.12 22.04 4.30
C GLN A 542 -10.02 20.82 4.56
N VAL A 543 -10.26 20.46 5.81
CA VAL A 543 -11.03 19.26 6.18
C VAL A 543 -12.55 19.52 6.23
N PHE A 544 -13.01 20.70 6.68
CA PHE A 544 -14.43 20.95 6.95
C PHE A 544 -15.10 22.09 6.13
N ASP A 545 -14.34 22.95 5.44
CA ASP A 545 -14.87 24.05 4.62
C ASP A 545 -14.61 23.84 3.11
N ARG A 546 -13.51 23.18 2.72
CA ARG A 546 -13.26 22.79 1.32
C ARG A 546 -14.20 21.65 0.90
N GLU A 547 -14.81 21.75 -0.28
CA GLU A 547 -15.63 20.67 -0.86
C GLU A 547 -14.75 19.70 -1.68
N TRP A 548 -14.38 18.56 -1.07
CA TRP A 548 -13.33 17.66 -1.56
C TRP A 548 -13.61 17.10 -2.96
N ASP A 549 -14.80 16.55 -3.18
CA ASP A 549 -15.19 16.02 -4.50
C ASP A 549 -15.26 17.12 -5.56
N MET A 550 -15.82 18.30 -5.23
CA MET A 550 -15.85 19.42 -6.16
C MET A 550 -14.44 19.87 -6.56
N PHE A 551 -13.49 19.92 -5.63
CA PHE A 551 -12.11 20.31 -5.91
C PHE A 551 -11.41 19.27 -6.80
N SER A 552 -11.46 18.00 -6.40
CA SER A 552 -10.82 16.88 -7.11
C SER A 552 -11.42 16.67 -8.50
N ASP A 553 -12.75 16.60 -8.61
CA ASP A 553 -13.43 16.34 -9.88
C ASP A 553 -13.32 17.53 -10.87
N ARG A 554 -13.13 18.77 -10.38
CA ARG A 554 -12.80 19.93 -11.25
C ARG A 554 -11.42 19.81 -11.91
N TRP A 555 -10.44 19.22 -11.24
CA TRP A 555 -9.10 19.00 -11.80
C TRP A 555 -9.07 17.77 -12.71
N LEU A 556 -9.71 16.67 -12.31
CA LEU A 556 -9.86 15.44 -13.11
C LEU A 556 -10.66 15.67 -14.42
N ALA A 557 -11.57 16.64 -14.43
CA ALA A 557 -12.34 17.02 -15.62
C ALA A 557 -11.66 18.08 -16.50
N ASP A 558 -10.46 18.55 -16.16
CA ASP A 558 -9.78 19.63 -16.91
C ASP A 558 -9.10 19.07 -18.18
N PRO A 559 -9.57 19.44 -19.39
CA PRO A 559 -9.00 18.91 -20.63
C PRO A 559 -7.55 19.35 -20.84
N ASN A 560 -7.07 20.44 -20.22
CA ASN A 560 -5.67 20.87 -20.35
C ASN A 560 -4.68 19.87 -19.72
N TYR A 561 -5.15 19.01 -18.80
CA TYR A 561 -4.34 17.99 -18.10
C TYR A 561 -4.75 16.55 -18.44
N PHE A 562 -5.98 16.35 -18.92
CA PHE A 562 -6.58 15.02 -19.11
C PHE A 562 -7.23 14.80 -20.48
N ASN A 563 -6.98 15.65 -21.49
CA ASN A 563 -7.33 15.35 -22.87
C ASN A 563 -6.11 14.79 -23.63
N TYR A 564 -5.91 13.47 -23.56
CA TYR A 564 -4.80 12.77 -24.20
C TYR A 564 -5.14 12.42 -25.66
N GLU A 565 -5.27 13.48 -26.47
CA GLU A 565 -5.67 13.40 -27.88
C GLU A 565 -4.68 12.57 -28.72
N VAL A 566 -5.18 11.48 -29.30
CA VAL A 566 -4.64 10.88 -30.51
C VAL A 566 -5.81 10.54 -31.42
N MET A 567 -5.83 11.20 -32.59
CA MET A 567 -6.46 10.77 -33.85
C MET A 567 -7.76 9.93 -33.79
N GLN A 568 -8.85 10.38 -33.15
CA GLN A 568 -10.21 9.94 -33.56
C GLN A 568 -11.45 10.71 -33.03
N THR A 569 -11.31 11.67 -32.12
CA THR A 569 -12.46 12.45 -31.60
C THR A 569 -12.26 13.96 -31.72
N GLU A 570 -13.16 14.65 -32.40
CA GLU A 570 -13.16 16.12 -32.54
C GLU A 570 -13.60 16.87 -31.25
N ASP A 571 -14.06 16.15 -30.22
CA ASP A 571 -14.59 16.75 -28.98
C ASP A 571 -13.47 17.11 -27.99
N THR A 572 -12.72 18.16 -28.35
CA THR A 572 -11.61 18.81 -27.60
C THR A 572 -11.98 19.29 -26.18
N LYS A 573 -13.21 19.03 -25.72
CA LYS A 573 -13.80 19.53 -24.47
C LYS A 573 -13.94 18.45 -23.38
N ARG A 574 -13.63 17.18 -23.67
CA ARG A 574 -13.85 16.05 -22.74
C ARG A 574 -12.55 15.29 -22.41
N GLY A 575 -12.17 15.30 -21.14
CA GLY A 575 -11.03 14.51 -20.65
C GLY A 575 -11.33 13.02 -20.46
N ILE A 576 -10.27 12.21 -20.33
CA ILE A 576 -10.30 10.74 -20.25
C ILE A 576 -11.20 10.16 -19.14
N PHE A 577 -11.50 10.92 -18.09
CA PHE A 577 -12.44 10.53 -17.03
C PHE A 577 -13.91 10.47 -17.49
N GLN A 578 -14.21 11.04 -18.67
CA GLN A 578 -15.53 11.04 -19.29
C GLN A 578 -15.61 10.08 -20.48
N THR A 579 -14.54 10.01 -21.29
CA THR A 579 -14.47 9.23 -22.55
C THR A 579 -13.87 7.84 -22.37
N GLY A 580 -13.04 7.62 -21.34
CA GLY A 580 -12.14 6.47 -21.26
C GLY A 580 -10.85 6.69 -22.07
N TRP A 581 -9.82 5.88 -21.83
CA TRP A 581 -8.55 5.96 -22.55
C TRP A 581 -7.80 4.62 -22.56
N LEU A 582 -7.09 4.31 -23.65
CA LEU A 582 -6.41 3.02 -23.85
C LEU A 582 -7.31 1.80 -23.58
N GLY A 583 -8.62 1.91 -23.85
CA GLY A 583 -9.60 0.87 -23.55
C GLY A 583 -9.94 0.67 -22.07
N LEU A 584 -9.44 1.54 -21.18
CA LEU A 584 -9.87 1.65 -19.79
C LEU A 584 -11.07 2.60 -19.65
N GLN A 585 -11.98 2.29 -18.73
CA GLN A 585 -13.11 3.13 -18.34
C GLN A 585 -13.08 3.40 -16.84
N PHE A 586 -13.22 4.67 -16.46
CA PHE A 586 -13.26 5.11 -15.06
C PHE A 586 -14.53 4.60 -14.36
N LYS A 587 -14.35 3.97 -13.20
CA LYS A 587 -15.46 3.43 -12.39
C LYS A 587 -16.06 4.56 -11.55
N ARG A 588 -17.26 5.03 -11.93
CA ARG A 588 -18.00 6.07 -11.17
C ARG A 588 -18.23 5.71 -9.69
N LYS A 589 -18.34 4.42 -9.38
CA LYS A 589 -18.34 3.88 -8.02
C LYS A 589 -17.22 2.84 -7.86
N ASN A 590 -16.43 3.04 -6.82
CA ASN A 590 -15.34 2.17 -6.42
C ASN A 590 -15.87 0.85 -5.81
N THR A 591 -15.16 -0.26 -6.00
CA THR A 591 -15.50 -1.59 -5.44
C THR A 591 -14.35 -2.23 -4.66
N VAL A 592 -13.14 -1.65 -4.68
CA VAL A 592 -12.00 -2.08 -3.85
C VAL A 592 -11.84 -1.12 -2.66
N LYS A 593 -11.82 0.20 -2.89
CA LYS A 593 -11.56 1.17 -1.81
C LYS A 593 -12.42 2.44 -1.91
N PRO A 594 -13.02 2.96 -0.81
CA PRO A 594 -13.79 4.20 -0.84
C PRO A 594 -13.00 5.38 -1.43
N ARG A 595 -13.66 6.20 -2.25
CA ARG A 595 -13.08 7.34 -2.99
C ARG A 595 -12.19 8.26 -2.14
N TRP A 596 -12.56 8.46 -0.88
CA TRP A 596 -11.82 9.21 0.12
C TRP A 596 -11.73 8.36 1.38
N GLN A 597 -10.68 7.55 1.53
CA GLN A 597 -10.62 6.61 2.65
C GLN A 597 -10.41 7.28 4.00
N ASN A 598 -9.78 8.46 4.01
CA ASN A 598 -9.43 9.18 5.23
C ASN A 598 -10.51 10.18 5.68
N ARG A 599 -11.11 10.96 4.75
CA ARG A 599 -12.03 12.11 4.97
C ARG A 599 -12.89 12.07 6.25
N LEU A 600 -12.75 13.10 7.09
CA LEU A 600 -13.67 13.35 8.19
C LEU A 600 -15.00 13.91 7.66
N MET A 601 -16.07 13.15 7.81
CA MET A 601 -17.44 13.61 7.57
C MET A 601 -18.09 13.99 8.92
N PRO A 602 -18.50 15.26 9.13
CA PRO A 602 -19.10 15.65 10.41
C PRO A 602 -20.43 14.93 10.65
N ARG A 603 -20.57 14.27 11.79
CA ARG A 603 -21.69 13.33 12.06
C ARG A 603 -23.09 13.94 12.02
N THR A 604 -23.21 15.27 12.08
CA THR A 604 -24.52 15.97 12.09
C THR A 604 -24.74 16.89 10.88
N GLY A 605 -23.89 16.79 9.85
CA GLY A 605 -23.94 17.67 8.68
C GLY A 605 -23.13 18.96 8.90
N LYS A 606 -23.79 20.13 8.94
CA LYS A 606 -23.08 21.44 8.97
C LYS A 606 -22.64 21.93 10.35
N ILE A 607 -22.95 21.22 11.43
CA ILE A 607 -22.55 21.60 12.79
C ILE A 607 -21.45 20.66 13.26
N LEU A 608 -20.26 21.21 13.44
CA LEU A 608 -19.11 20.53 14.03
C LEU A 608 -19.27 20.44 15.55
N THR A 609 -18.76 19.37 16.13
CA THR A 609 -18.82 19.03 17.55
C THR A 609 -17.43 18.88 18.14
N GLU A 610 -17.33 18.72 19.47
CA GLU A 610 -16.05 18.38 20.12
C GLU A 610 -15.52 17.00 19.70
N GLU A 611 -16.38 16.08 19.24
CA GLU A 611 -15.94 14.81 18.64
C GLU A 611 -15.27 15.06 17.29
N ASP A 612 -15.83 15.93 16.45
CA ASP A 612 -15.21 16.32 15.16
C ASP A 612 -13.89 17.09 15.39
N ALA A 613 -13.82 17.94 16.41
CA ALA A 613 -12.58 18.59 16.83
C ALA A 613 -11.53 17.59 17.33
N SER A 614 -11.93 16.56 18.07
CA SER A 614 -11.05 15.48 18.53
C SER A 614 -10.53 14.64 17.35
N ASN A 615 -11.40 14.33 16.38
CA ASN A 615 -11.01 13.63 15.15
C ASN A 615 -10.05 14.47 14.29
N LEU A 616 -10.24 15.79 14.22
CA LEU A 616 -9.30 16.70 13.56
C LEU A 616 -7.93 16.68 14.26
N ARG A 617 -7.88 16.85 15.59
CA ARG A 617 -6.61 16.79 16.36
C ARG A 617 -5.90 15.44 16.20
N ARG A 618 -6.66 14.34 16.14
CA ARG A 618 -6.13 13.00 15.86
C ARG A 618 -5.50 12.91 14.46
N TRP A 619 -6.19 13.36 13.42
CA TRP A 619 -5.66 13.42 12.05
C TRP A 619 -4.40 14.27 11.98
N MET A 620 -4.46 15.49 12.52
CA MET A 620 -3.33 16.43 12.54
C MET A 620 -2.11 15.86 13.26
N SER A 621 -2.27 14.88 14.16
CA SER A 621 -1.16 14.20 14.82
C SER A 621 -0.50 13.08 14.00
N TRP A 622 -1.03 12.73 12.82
CA TRP A 622 -0.49 11.70 11.95
C TRP A 622 0.69 12.21 11.10
N SER A 623 1.48 11.28 10.56
CA SER A 623 2.72 11.56 9.81
C SER A 623 2.49 12.10 8.40
N THR A 624 1.42 11.65 7.74
CA THR A 624 0.89 12.23 6.51
C THR A 624 -0.54 12.66 6.76
N THR A 625 -0.89 13.84 6.28
CA THR A 625 -2.20 14.45 6.52
C THR A 625 -2.92 14.82 5.24
N ARG A 626 -2.30 14.59 4.07
CA ARG A 626 -2.88 14.92 2.77
C ARG A 626 -4.04 13.99 2.43
N PRO A 627 -5.18 14.50 1.90
CA PRO A 627 -6.28 13.67 1.43
C PRO A 627 -5.86 12.67 0.35
N GLU A 628 -6.42 11.46 0.43
CA GLU A 628 -6.10 10.34 -0.47
C GLU A 628 -7.32 10.05 -1.35
N ARG A 629 -7.25 10.43 -2.64
CA ARG A 629 -8.29 10.13 -3.64
C ARG A 629 -7.98 8.80 -4.29
N TRP A 630 -8.85 7.82 -4.10
CA TRP A 630 -8.78 6.53 -4.77
C TRP A 630 -9.60 6.54 -6.06
N LEU A 631 -8.92 6.33 -7.18
CA LEU A 631 -9.49 6.24 -8.52
C LEU A 631 -9.44 4.77 -8.98
N GLU A 632 -10.56 4.24 -9.46
CA GLU A 632 -10.62 2.87 -9.97
C GLU A 632 -10.99 2.85 -11.46
N TRP A 633 -10.34 1.96 -12.21
CA TRP A 633 -10.55 1.79 -13.65
C TRP A 633 -10.73 0.30 -13.99
N LYS A 634 -11.57 0.01 -14.99
CA LYS A 634 -11.76 -1.34 -15.57
C LYS A 634 -11.38 -1.37 -17.05
N LYS A 635 -10.91 -2.51 -17.54
CA LYS A 635 -10.62 -2.75 -18.97
C LYS A 635 -11.90 -3.14 -19.71
N VAL A 636 -12.33 -2.32 -20.68
CA VAL A 636 -13.57 -2.51 -21.46
C VAL A 636 -13.34 -2.67 -22.96
N LYS A 637 -12.10 -2.50 -23.41
CA LYS A 637 -11.64 -2.81 -24.76
C LYS A 637 -10.14 -3.10 -24.70
N ASP A 638 -9.67 -4.07 -25.47
CA ASP A 638 -8.24 -4.21 -25.72
C ASP A 638 -7.74 -3.23 -26.79
N ILE A 639 -6.43 -3.10 -26.91
CA ILE A 639 -5.75 -2.08 -27.70
C ILE A 639 -4.76 -2.75 -28.63
N SER A 640 -4.81 -2.36 -29.91
CA SER A 640 -3.85 -2.86 -30.90
C SER A 640 -2.45 -2.34 -30.60
N TRP A 641 -1.45 -3.08 -31.05
CA TRP A 641 -0.06 -2.62 -31.07
C TRP A 641 0.08 -1.24 -31.71
N ASP A 642 -0.48 -1.04 -32.90
CA ASP A 642 -0.43 0.23 -33.64
C ASP A 642 -0.95 1.40 -32.80
N MET A 643 -2.11 1.22 -32.14
CA MET A 643 -2.73 2.25 -31.28
C MET A 643 -1.86 2.56 -30.07
N TRP A 644 -1.30 1.54 -29.40
CA TRP A 644 -0.44 1.74 -28.24
C TRP A 644 0.89 2.42 -28.62
N SER A 645 1.49 2.04 -29.76
CA SER A 645 2.70 2.68 -30.28
C SER A 645 2.44 4.14 -30.67
N GLU A 646 1.30 4.43 -31.31
CA GLU A 646 0.90 5.80 -31.66
C GLU A 646 0.82 6.70 -30.41
N TYR A 647 0.19 6.24 -29.32
CA TYR A 647 0.19 6.98 -28.05
C TYR A 647 1.60 7.20 -27.47
N CYS A 648 2.52 6.25 -27.62
CA CYS A 648 3.91 6.39 -27.16
C CYS A 648 4.75 7.39 -27.98
N ASP A 649 4.44 7.57 -29.27
CA ASP A 649 5.11 8.55 -30.13
C ASP A 649 4.60 9.99 -29.89
N TYR A 650 3.28 10.21 -29.90
CA TYR A 650 2.69 11.55 -29.77
C TYR A 650 2.95 12.17 -28.40
N LEU A 651 2.84 11.39 -27.32
CA LEU A 651 3.00 11.91 -25.97
C LEU A 651 4.50 12.16 -25.65
N PRO A 652 4.88 13.32 -25.09
CA PRO A 652 6.27 13.65 -24.74
C PRO A 652 6.69 12.96 -23.43
N ILE A 653 6.57 11.63 -23.37
CA ILE A 653 6.87 10.84 -22.18
C ILE A 653 8.37 10.63 -22.08
N ILE A 654 8.97 11.27 -21.08
CA ILE A 654 10.30 10.94 -20.57
C ILE A 654 10.26 9.46 -20.14
N GLY A 655 11.15 8.64 -20.68
CA GLY A 655 11.13 7.19 -20.47
C GLY A 655 10.78 6.36 -21.71
N THR A 656 9.73 6.70 -22.50
CA THR A 656 9.39 5.87 -23.68
C THR A 656 10.32 6.13 -24.86
N ARG A 657 10.68 7.41 -25.05
CA ARG A 657 11.57 7.87 -26.13
C ARG A 657 13.04 7.48 -25.95
N ASP A 658 13.37 6.84 -24.82
CA ASP A 658 14.67 6.23 -24.56
C ASP A 658 14.79 4.82 -25.19
N TYR A 659 13.71 4.31 -25.80
CA TYR A 659 13.65 3.02 -26.49
C TYR A 659 13.30 3.17 -27.97
N THR A 660 13.86 2.30 -28.79
CA THR A 660 13.48 2.11 -30.19
C THR A 660 12.14 1.37 -30.29
N VAL A 661 11.44 1.54 -31.42
CA VAL A 661 10.20 0.80 -31.73
C VAL A 661 10.40 -0.72 -31.55
N MET A 662 11.53 -1.27 -32.00
CA MET A 662 11.86 -2.69 -31.84
C MET A 662 12.00 -3.11 -30.37
N GLU A 663 12.53 -2.27 -29.49
CA GLU A 663 12.57 -2.56 -28.05
C GLU A 663 11.17 -2.54 -27.42
N LEU A 664 10.32 -1.62 -27.85
CA LEU A 664 8.92 -1.56 -27.41
C LEU A 664 8.11 -2.77 -27.92
N GLU A 665 8.28 -3.18 -29.20
CA GLU A 665 7.72 -4.40 -29.77
C GLU A 665 8.13 -5.65 -28.96
N ASN A 666 9.39 -5.74 -28.53
CA ASN A 666 9.87 -6.84 -27.68
C ASN A 666 9.28 -6.84 -26.25
N MET A 667 8.66 -5.75 -25.80
CA MET A 667 8.05 -5.63 -24.47
C MET A 667 6.51 -5.60 -24.49
N TYR A 668 5.90 -5.27 -25.63
CA TYR A 668 4.46 -5.02 -25.80
C TYR A 668 3.85 -5.69 -27.04
N GLY A 669 4.61 -6.39 -27.88
CA GLY A 669 4.13 -7.06 -29.10
C GLY A 669 3.15 -8.22 -28.90
N PHE A 670 2.69 -8.48 -27.67
CA PHE A 670 1.48 -9.28 -27.43
C PHE A 670 0.22 -8.52 -27.86
N LEU A 671 0.23 -7.18 -27.81
CA LEU A 671 -0.83 -6.32 -28.37
C LEU A 671 -0.97 -6.45 -29.89
N ALA A 672 0.01 -7.05 -30.58
CA ALA A 672 -0.09 -7.44 -31.99
C ALA A 672 -0.70 -8.85 -32.17
N ARG A 673 -0.56 -9.75 -31.18
CA ARG A 673 -1.21 -11.07 -31.16
C ARG A 673 -2.69 -10.98 -30.84
N GLU A 674 -3.08 -10.08 -29.94
CA GLU A 674 -4.49 -9.84 -29.59
C GLU A 674 -5.29 -9.31 -30.81
N THR A 675 -4.67 -8.51 -31.69
CA THR A 675 -5.28 -8.12 -32.97
C THR A 675 -5.47 -9.26 -33.96
N GLU A 676 -4.48 -10.15 -34.12
CA GLU A 676 -4.63 -11.32 -35.01
C GLU A 676 -5.78 -12.24 -34.57
N PHE A 677 -6.10 -12.30 -33.27
CA PHE A 677 -7.22 -13.08 -32.75
C PHE A 677 -8.58 -12.43 -33.05
N LEU A 678 -8.69 -11.11 -32.90
CA LEU A 678 -9.92 -10.36 -33.20
C LEU A 678 -10.25 -10.35 -34.70
N ASP A 679 -9.24 -10.21 -35.56
CA ASP A 679 -9.42 -10.29 -37.03
C ASP A 679 -9.87 -11.70 -37.50
N ILE A 680 -9.62 -12.74 -36.71
CA ILE A 680 -10.09 -14.11 -36.98
C ILE A 680 -11.57 -14.29 -36.62
N GLU A 681 -12.09 -13.60 -35.60
CA GLU A 681 -13.51 -13.65 -35.23
C GLU A 681 -14.43 -12.84 -36.17
N GLU A 682 -13.89 -11.91 -36.98
CA GLU A 682 -14.67 -11.20 -38.02
C GLU A 682 -14.81 -11.95 -39.37
N GLU A 683 -14.07 -13.04 -39.63
CA GLU A 683 -14.36 -13.91 -40.79
C GLU A 683 -15.39 -15.02 -40.46
N TYR A 684 -16.23 -15.36 -41.45
CA TYR A 684 -17.12 -16.55 -41.51
C TYR A 684 -18.52 -16.52 -40.86
N GLU A 685 -19.30 -15.45 -41.05
CA GLU A 685 -20.69 -15.69 -41.47
C GLU A 685 -20.72 -16.17 -42.93
N ASN A 686 -21.04 -17.45 -43.13
CA ASN A 686 -21.09 -18.05 -44.47
C ASN A 686 -22.33 -17.59 -45.26
N CYS A 687 -22.16 -16.55 -46.07
CA CYS A 687 -23.16 -16.21 -47.10
C CYS A 687 -23.32 -17.39 -48.08
N ALA A 688 -24.56 -17.86 -48.25
CA ALA A 688 -24.89 -19.11 -48.93
C ALA A 688 -24.53 -19.19 -50.44
N CYS A 689 -24.00 -18.11 -51.03
CA CYS A 689 -23.50 -18.08 -52.41
C CYS A 689 -22.03 -18.51 -52.57
N GLY A 690 -21.26 -18.64 -51.47
CA GLY A 690 -19.91 -19.22 -51.48
C GLY A 690 -18.80 -18.37 -52.12
N SER A 691 -19.02 -17.09 -52.42
CA SER A 691 -18.04 -16.22 -53.09
C SER A 691 -17.31 -15.26 -52.13
N LYS A 692 -16.00 -15.46 -51.90
CA LYS A 692 -15.16 -14.56 -51.09
C LYS A 692 -14.81 -13.23 -51.80
N LYS A 693 -15.51 -12.13 -51.48
CA LYS A 693 -15.02 -10.72 -51.62
C LYS A 693 -15.68 -9.80 -50.58
N ARG A 694 -15.02 -8.67 -50.26
CA ARG A 694 -15.46 -7.67 -49.26
C ARG A 694 -16.88 -7.14 -49.53
N ARG A 695 -17.58 -6.80 -48.44
CA ARG A 695 -18.95 -6.25 -48.37
C ARG A 695 -19.10 -4.98 -49.24
N ASN A 696 -20.34 -4.71 -49.68
CA ASN A 696 -20.81 -3.52 -50.43
C ASN A 696 -20.87 -3.56 -51.97
N LYS A 697 -20.74 -4.73 -52.62
CA LYS A 697 -21.32 -4.94 -53.98
C LYS A 697 -21.88 -6.35 -54.15
N CYS A 698 -23.19 -6.50 -53.97
CA CYS A 698 -23.95 -7.67 -54.43
C CYS A 698 -25.33 -7.19 -54.89
N GLU A 699 -25.46 -6.97 -56.20
CA GLU A 699 -26.69 -6.48 -56.84
C GLU A 699 -27.42 -7.67 -57.47
N HIS A 700 -28.59 -8.04 -56.94
CA HIS A 700 -29.53 -8.93 -57.62
C HIS A 700 -30.96 -8.42 -57.45
N GLU A 701 -31.60 -8.12 -58.59
CA GLU A 701 -32.95 -7.58 -58.68
C GLU A 701 -33.99 -8.68 -58.40
N HIS A 702 -35.03 -8.35 -57.62
CA HIS A 702 -36.30 -9.09 -57.68
C HIS A 702 -37.50 -8.14 -57.71
N LYS A 703 -38.42 -8.47 -58.63
CA LYS A 703 -39.43 -7.60 -59.25
C LYS A 703 -40.56 -7.10 -58.32
N GLN A 704 -41.12 -5.96 -58.73
CA GLN A 704 -42.52 -5.48 -58.62
C GLN A 704 -43.58 -6.60 -58.39
N GLU A 705 -44.76 -6.40 -57.78
CA GLU A 705 -45.57 -5.21 -57.36
C GLU A 705 -46.75 -5.72 -56.46
N PRO A 706 -47.75 -4.93 -55.98
CA PRO A 706 -47.90 -3.47 -55.85
C PRO A 706 -48.30 -3.01 -54.41
N ALA A 707 -48.77 -1.76 -54.25
CA ALA A 707 -48.94 -1.06 -52.96
C ALA A 707 -50.40 -0.88 -52.45
N THR A 708 -50.55 -0.51 -51.17
CA THR A 708 -51.67 0.30 -50.63
C THR A 708 -51.27 1.09 -49.37
N SER A 709 -51.57 2.40 -49.35
CA SER A 709 -51.99 3.28 -48.20
C SER A 709 -51.33 3.14 -46.81
N THR A 710 -50.97 4.20 -46.06
CA THR A 710 -51.32 5.64 -46.14
C THR A 710 -50.36 6.48 -45.27
N GLU A 711 -50.36 7.81 -45.47
CA GLU A 711 -50.21 8.93 -44.49
C GLU A 711 -49.61 8.69 -43.08
N GLN A 712 -48.81 9.59 -42.49
CA GLN A 712 -48.77 11.06 -42.63
C GLN A 712 -47.42 11.64 -42.15
N GLU A 713 -46.99 12.78 -42.71
CA GLU A 713 -45.95 13.69 -42.17
C GLU A 713 -46.66 14.81 -41.35
N PRO A 714 -46.02 15.60 -40.44
CA PRO A 714 -45.04 16.60 -40.89
C PRO A 714 -43.95 17.10 -39.89
N ALA A 715 -43.03 17.88 -40.47
CA ALA A 715 -42.37 19.10 -39.92
C ALA A 715 -41.34 19.01 -38.76
N MET A 716 -40.17 19.59 -39.03
CA MET A 716 -39.24 20.13 -38.03
C MET A 716 -39.73 21.50 -37.53
N THR A 717 -39.32 21.87 -36.31
CA THR A 717 -39.12 23.27 -35.90
C THR A 717 -37.75 23.41 -35.26
N ASN A 718 -36.92 24.33 -35.77
CA ASN A 718 -35.67 24.71 -35.12
C ASN A 718 -35.99 25.63 -33.94
N GLU A 719 -35.34 25.41 -32.80
CA GLU A 719 -35.14 26.44 -31.77
C GLU A 719 -33.76 26.23 -31.14
N GLU A 720 -32.94 27.28 -31.14
CA GLU A 720 -31.61 27.30 -30.53
C GLU A 720 -31.74 27.81 -29.08
N GLU A 721 -31.67 26.92 -28.09
CA GLU A 721 -31.46 27.32 -26.69
C GLU A 721 -30.30 26.53 -26.05
N ALA A 722 -29.65 27.15 -25.07
CA ALA A 722 -28.39 26.68 -24.50
C ALA A 722 -28.60 25.96 -23.16
N GLU A 723 -28.20 24.70 -23.07
CA GLU A 723 -28.10 23.97 -21.80
C GLU A 723 -26.64 23.87 -21.33
N SER A 724 -26.30 24.67 -20.32
CA SER A 724 -25.12 24.46 -19.48
C SER A 724 -25.50 23.74 -18.18
N ASP A 725 -24.50 23.15 -17.52
CA ASP A 725 -24.51 22.81 -16.08
C ASP A 725 -25.53 21.76 -15.57
N GLY A 726 -25.91 20.79 -16.40
CA GLY A 726 -26.76 19.66 -16.00
C GLY A 726 -26.09 18.50 -15.24
N TRP A 727 -24.75 18.45 -15.13
CA TRP A 727 -24.00 17.24 -14.73
C TRP A 727 -23.50 17.18 -13.28
N MET A 728 -23.82 18.18 -12.42
CA MET A 728 -23.29 18.27 -11.05
C MET A 728 -24.38 18.30 -9.95
N GLN A 729 -25.33 17.36 -10.00
CA GLN A 729 -26.17 17.02 -8.84
C GLN A 729 -26.26 15.50 -8.68
N MET A 730 -25.65 14.97 -7.61
CA MET A 730 -25.93 13.63 -7.05
C MET A 730 -25.89 13.71 -5.52
N ASP A 731 -26.74 12.92 -4.86
CA ASP A 731 -27.09 13.11 -3.45
C ASP A 731 -25.98 12.75 -2.44
N SER A 732 -25.96 13.49 -1.33
CA SER A 732 -25.06 13.27 -0.19
C SER A 732 -25.57 12.18 0.76
N ALA A 733 -25.56 10.93 0.30
CA ALA A 733 -25.88 9.76 1.12
C ALA A 733 -25.13 8.48 0.68
N GLU A 734 -24.02 8.16 1.35
CA GLU A 734 -23.53 6.78 1.46
C GLU A 734 -23.38 6.41 2.94
N ASP A 735 -24.02 5.31 3.35
CA ASP A 735 -24.14 4.87 4.74
C ASP A 735 -22.87 4.17 5.29
N SER A 736 -22.72 4.19 6.61
CA SER A 736 -21.59 3.61 7.33
C SER A 736 -21.58 2.08 7.33
N ALA A 737 -20.56 1.49 6.71
CA ALA A 737 -20.28 0.06 6.77
C ALA A 737 -19.50 -0.31 8.06
N ALA A 738 -20.20 -0.41 9.20
CA ALA A 738 -19.62 -0.86 10.47
C ALA A 738 -20.24 -2.21 10.90
N GLY A 739 -19.48 -3.30 10.77
CA GLY A 739 -19.92 -4.65 11.12
C GLY A 739 -19.97 -4.90 12.63
N GLY A 740 -21.14 -4.70 13.27
CA GLY A 740 -21.35 -4.91 14.70
C GLY A 740 -22.33 -6.04 15.02
N ALA A 741 -21.85 -7.27 15.19
CA ALA A 741 -22.71 -8.41 15.51
C ALA A 741 -23.11 -8.44 17.00
N ASN A 742 -24.38 -8.18 17.32
CA ASN A 742 -24.94 -8.65 18.59
C ASN A 742 -26.47 -8.84 18.53
N GLY A 743 -26.93 -10.08 18.75
CA GLY A 743 -28.34 -10.42 18.67
C GLY A 743 -29.10 -10.24 19.98
N LYS A 744 -30.23 -9.54 19.95
CA LYS A 744 -31.31 -9.72 20.94
C LYS A 744 -32.68 -9.38 20.35
N SER A 745 -33.61 -10.31 20.53
CA SER A 745 -34.95 -10.25 19.95
C SER A 745 -35.91 -9.34 20.73
N LYS A 746 -36.84 -8.67 20.03
CA LYS A 746 -38.16 -8.33 20.57
C LYS A 746 -39.21 -8.04 19.48
N GLN A 747 -40.37 -8.66 19.64
CA GLN A 747 -41.56 -8.45 18.79
C GLN A 747 -42.25 -7.12 19.12
N LYS A 748 -42.84 -6.40 18.13
CA LYS A 748 -44.31 -6.40 17.85
C LYS A 748 -44.82 -5.21 16.98
N LYS A 749 -45.89 -5.52 16.22
CA LYS A 749 -47.04 -4.65 15.83
C LYS A 749 -46.83 -3.46 14.85
N LYS A 750 -47.21 -3.70 13.59
CA LYS A 750 -47.83 -2.69 12.69
C LYS A 750 -49.11 -2.10 13.31
N LYS A 751 -49.37 -0.78 13.23
CA LYS A 751 -50.75 -0.22 13.14
C LYS A 751 -50.87 1.25 12.64
N LYS A 752 -51.49 1.39 11.47
CA LYS A 752 -52.26 2.51 10.87
C LYS A 752 -52.25 3.93 11.52
N LYS A 753 -51.63 4.89 10.80
CA LYS A 753 -52.30 5.97 10.02
C LYS A 753 -53.47 6.77 10.65
N LYS A 754 -53.22 8.02 11.04
CA LYS A 754 -54.12 9.22 10.98
C LYS A 754 -53.27 10.49 11.26
N GLN A 755 -53.01 11.38 10.29
CA GLN A 755 -53.83 12.55 9.95
C GLN A 755 -54.38 13.38 11.13
N LYS A 756 -53.92 14.64 11.23
CA LYS A 756 -54.77 15.80 11.62
C LYS A 756 -54.24 17.09 10.99
N LYS A 757 -55.11 18.09 10.81
CA LYS A 757 -54.83 19.37 10.12
C LYS A 757 -54.33 20.47 11.08
N LYS A 758 -53.68 21.47 10.47
CA LYS A 758 -53.27 22.80 10.96
C LYS A 758 -54.20 23.48 12.00
N ALA A 759 -53.52 24.31 12.80
CA ALA A 759 -53.92 25.64 13.32
C ALA A 759 -54.98 25.74 14.44
N GLY A 760 -54.65 26.60 15.43
CA GLY A 760 -55.53 27.03 16.52
C GLY A 760 -54.76 27.87 17.55
N LYS A 761 -54.81 29.21 17.40
CA LYS A 761 -54.11 30.20 18.24
C LYS A 761 -54.34 29.98 19.75
N LYS A 762 -53.29 30.05 20.56
CA LYS A 762 -52.95 31.30 21.27
C LYS A 762 -51.47 31.36 21.63
#